data_AF-A0A0V0Z834-F1
#
_entry.id   AF-A0A0V0Z834-F1
#
_cell.length_a   1.000
_cell.length_b   1.000
_cell.length_c   1.000
_cell.angle_alpha   90.00
_cell.angle_beta   90.00
_cell.angle_gamma   90.00
#
_symmetry.space_group_name_H-M   'P 1'
#
loop_
_entity.id
_entity.type
_entity.pdbx_description
1 polymer ?
#
loop_
_entity_poly.entity_id
_entity_poly.type
_entity_poly.pdbx_seq_one_letter_code
_entity_poly.pdbx_strand_id
1 'polypeptide(L)'
;MIQILYLMIIKQNYFATVAGTWDDGAQPLSNANQHSFAKTVKDVVRNQNNIKFLAYNNAPPSVPSMKTKSNSKGVMILSTAANSAAWIVHTVPGFPTARTPYSWPVDEKARGHLLICLTISKSQINVITASLLLVQPMVHYNDIPETETAGMPYFKKLAEGKVPTLPPFTSRRSIRTENARGPVAVHIYSKSESSKYEIYKKVIVKVMKKTIKVWSRRDNILKGECRGSQRHIRLIKSPAAINGHNTNLEADITNWAVSDPGNIFCHVDKPYFKNQTREPAMAVCIENNDIFARFNEIAAQNRAVYKAPGQDTGKIIEATAAAGNWQDGAALIANDQGHSFATVLQNVVRDNGNIKFLAYNNAPPGVPSIKTKSNSKGIIILSIAPATDSAAWIVHTVPGFPAARTGYNWPVAENARGHLLICLTISESQINAIAASLLLVQPVIYYNDIPQTETAGMPYFNKLAEGKIPTLPPFTSRQAIRTQDARNPVTVHIYSKSESSKYEIYKKVIVKVLKKTIKVWSRRDSKLKGDCRGSQRHIRLIKSPAAINGHNTNLESDITNWAVSDPGNIFCHIDKPYFKNQTREPAMAVCIDNINILTRFDAIAAQLEDFHKTIVYKAPGQPNGKIILATAAVSWDVGAQALSSPNRHSFAMALQHVVGDNPNVKFLAYNNAPPSVPSIKTKSNSKGVIILATNEDSAAWIVHTVPGFPAAKTGYNWPLAENARGHLLICLTILESQINAIAASLLLVQPVIYYNDIPKTETAGMPYFNKLAEGKIPTLPPFTSRQTIRTQNDAAPVTVHIYKIYKKVIVKVLKKTIKVWSRRDSKLKGDCRGSQRHIRLIKSPAAINDHNTNLEADITNWVVSDPGKKSNQRTSDGKCSFGSLEKIVYRLPNNTVYHVVCKNFLEEAIIKGTINLAGYEKIHRLIKNATSVTDHDTDLKAAILYKAPAQNTGKALIGGAAANWQVYPAITGLVDHSFGRAVEHVVALNANNKFIAYSNVPPDLPKVKTKSNSKGVLMMDPGVPDAAAWIVHTVPGFPKALRGYVFPPAEIQKGHLLICLTIKESQIDPIAKTLRIATPLIYHSDIPDTQMNSRPNLKKLVDGESRFMPPLTVSQEISTENAQGLKVTIYSKVWTTRDNILKSDCRKVGRNIKLITSPISINGDASTLENDVSQWLVSEAGNKFCAIDKPYHKSQAKEPAMAICIDDATIFTRFNEIAVNVENCL
;
A
#
# COMPACT_ATOMS: atom_id res chain seq x y z
N MET A 1 -21.71 34.50 6.62
CA MET A 1 -22.71 33.68 7.35
C MET A 1 -22.10 32.32 7.63
N ILE A 2 -22.09 31.86 8.88
CA ILE A 2 -21.49 30.56 9.26
C ILE A 2 -22.56 29.76 10.00
N GLN A 3 -23.20 28.84 9.29
CA GLN A 3 -24.04 27.79 9.87
C GLN A 3 -23.25 26.48 9.80
N ILE A 4 -22.95 25.88 10.96
CA ILE A 4 -22.28 24.58 11.02
C ILE A 4 -23.22 23.64 11.78
N LEU A 5 -23.89 22.74 11.06
CA LEU A 5 -24.90 21.87 11.65
C LEU A 5 -24.66 20.41 11.29
N TYR A 6 -24.58 19.57 12.33
CA TYR A 6 -24.34 18.14 12.20
C TYR A 6 -25.66 17.41 12.14
N LEU A 7 -26.09 17.09 10.91
CA LEU A 7 -27.32 16.38 10.65
C LEU A 7 -27.05 14.90 10.37
N MET A 8 -27.54 14.03 11.24
CA MET A 8 -27.40 12.57 11.12
C MET A 8 -28.79 11.91 10.96
N ILE A 9 -29.21 11.70 9.71
CA ILE A 9 -30.49 11.00 9.42
C ILE A 9 -30.22 9.55 9.06
N ILE A 10 -30.53 8.64 9.98
CA ILE A 10 -30.62 7.19 9.71
C ILE A 10 -32.08 6.85 9.38
N LYS A 11 -32.50 7.32 8.19
CA LYS A 11 -33.68 6.88 7.44
C LYS A 11 -33.22 6.51 6.02
N GLN A 12 -33.95 5.61 5.35
CA GLN A 12 -33.61 5.19 3.99
C GLN A 12 -33.60 6.37 3.00
N ASN A 13 -32.76 6.24 1.98
CA ASN A 13 -32.70 7.03 0.73
C ASN A 13 -32.12 8.46 0.76
N TYR A 14 -31.55 8.95 1.87
CA TYR A 14 -30.74 10.21 1.86
C TYR A 14 -29.40 10.13 2.62
N PHE A 15 -28.63 9.07 2.38
CA PHE A 15 -27.25 9.29 1.95
C PHE A 15 -27.29 9.51 0.44
N ALA A 16 -27.34 10.77 0.00
CA ALA A 16 -27.21 11.09 -1.41
C ALA A 16 -25.72 11.00 -1.79
N THR A 17 -25.43 10.46 -2.99
CA THR A 17 -24.09 10.41 -3.62
C THR A 17 -22.93 9.83 -2.79
N VAL A 18 -22.64 8.54 -3.01
CA VAL A 18 -21.45 7.80 -2.54
C VAL A 18 -21.43 7.49 -1.02
N ALA A 19 -21.19 6.23 -0.69
CA ALA A 19 -21.07 5.82 0.71
C ALA A 19 -19.70 6.21 1.28
N GLY A 20 -19.65 7.26 2.12
CA GLY A 20 -18.58 7.44 3.10
C GLY A 20 -18.07 8.86 3.37
N THR A 21 -18.50 9.91 2.66
CA THR A 21 -17.98 11.28 2.82
C THR A 21 -18.77 12.13 3.83
N TRP A 22 -18.15 13.23 4.30
CA TRP A 22 -18.90 14.39 4.80
C TRP A 22 -19.32 15.20 3.57
N ASP A 23 -20.61 15.26 3.31
CA ASP A 23 -21.18 16.07 2.23
C ASP A 23 -22.01 17.21 2.84
N ASP A 24 -21.92 18.40 2.25
CA ASP A 24 -22.72 19.54 2.71
C ASP A 24 -24.20 19.32 2.41
N GLY A 25 -25.07 19.72 3.35
CA GLY A 25 -26.51 19.61 3.17
C GLY A 25 -26.97 20.42 1.96
N ALA A 26 -27.40 19.75 0.89
CA ALA A 26 -27.72 20.34 -0.41
C ALA A 26 -28.80 21.46 -0.41
N GLN A 27 -29.45 21.69 0.73
CA GLN A 27 -30.33 22.82 1.02
C GLN A 27 -30.18 23.25 2.49
N PRO A 28 -30.29 24.55 2.83
CA PRO A 28 -30.30 25.02 4.21
C PRO A 28 -31.42 24.39 5.03
N LEU A 29 -31.22 24.18 6.34
CA LEU A 29 -32.24 23.56 7.19
C LEU A 29 -33.56 24.32 7.24
N SER A 30 -33.54 25.65 7.07
CA SER A 30 -34.73 26.49 6.97
C SER A 30 -35.58 26.23 5.71
N ASN A 31 -35.10 25.49 4.71
CA ASN A 31 -35.90 25.10 3.55
C ASN A 31 -36.84 23.93 3.90
N ALA A 32 -38.01 24.30 4.44
CA ALA A 32 -39.08 23.40 4.88
C ALA A 32 -39.53 22.36 3.83
N ASN A 33 -39.38 22.65 2.53
CA ASN A 33 -39.89 21.82 1.45
C ASN A 33 -38.86 20.87 0.84
N GLN A 34 -37.57 21.21 0.89
CA GLN A 34 -36.53 20.46 0.20
C GLN A 34 -35.57 19.73 1.14
N HIS A 35 -35.25 20.29 2.31
CA HIS A 35 -34.27 19.73 3.23
C HIS A 35 -34.75 18.41 3.86
N SER A 36 -33.86 17.41 3.97
CA SER A 36 -34.19 16.03 4.37
C SER A 36 -34.72 15.92 5.81
N PHE A 37 -34.18 16.72 6.73
CA PHE A 37 -34.70 16.78 8.11
C PHE A 37 -36.06 17.47 8.19
N ALA A 38 -36.24 18.56 7.44
CA ALA A 38 -37.49 19.29 7.42
C ALA A 38 -38.62 18.40 6.85
N LYS A 39 -38.33 17.63 5.78
CA LYS A 39 -39.19 16.55 5.29
C LYS A 39 -39.48 15.49 6.36
N THR A 40 -38.48 15.05 7.13
CA THR A 40 -38.64 14.03 8.17
C THR A 40 -39.54 14.47 9.34
N VAL A 41 -39.55 15.77 9.65
CA VAL A 41 -40.41 16.37 10.71
C VAL A 41 -41.70 16.98 10.11
N LYS A 42 -41.89 16.96 8.79
CA LYS A 42 -43.05 17.55 8.07
C LYS A 42 -44.39 16.94 8.50
N ASP A 43 -44.38 15.67 8.89
CA ASP A 43 -45.58 14.92 9.30
C ASP A 43 -45.80 14.94 10.83
N VAL A 44 -44.85 15.50 11.60
CA VAL A 44 -45.01 15.96 13.00
C VAL A 44 -45.61 17.38 13.01
N VAL A 45 -45.34 18.12 11.95
CA VAL A 45 -45.77 19.50 11.68
C VAL A 45 -47.19 19.57 11.10
N ARG A 46 -47.59 18.60 10.26
CA ARG A 46 -48.92 18.52 9.63
C ARG A 46 -49.84 17.59 10.40
N ASN A 47 -51.12 17.96 10.52
CA ASN A 47 -52.14 17.09 11.11
C ASN A 47 -52.47 15.92 10.16
N GLN A 48 -51.78 14.78 10.31
CA GLN A 48 -52.11 13.53 9.64
C GLN A 48 -52.79 12.58 10.63
N ASN A 49 -53.92 11.98 10.23
CA ASN A 49 -54.67 11.06 11.07
C ASN A 49 -53.82 9.87 11.54
N ASN A 50 -52.92 9.38 10.68
CA ASN A 50 -52.16 8.15 10.90
C ASN A 50 -50.75 8.36 11.49
N ILE A 51 -50.31 9.59 11.74
CA ILE A 51 -49.03 9.87 12.42
C ILE A 51 -49.32 10.45 13.80
N LYS A 52 -48.58 9.97 14.81
CA LYS A 52 -48.68 10.40 16.21
C LYS A 52 -47.28 10.58 16.78
N PHE A 53 -47.10 11.48 17.73
CA PHE A 53 -45.80 11.74 18.34
C PHE A 53 -45.85 12.26 19.78
N LEU A 54 -44.73 12.03 20.47
CA LEU A 54 -44.38 12.64 21.74
C LEU A 54 -43.12 13.49 21.53
N ALA A 55 -43.16 14.76 21.93
CA ALA A 55 -42.03 15.68 21.84
C ALA A 55 -41.61 16.16 23.24
N TYR A 56 -40.30 16.13 23.49
CA TYR A 56 -39.71 16.50 24.77
C TYR A 56 -38.53 17.46 24.55
N ASN A 57 -38.43 18.49 25.39
CA ASN A 57 -37.37 19.51 25.30
C ASN A 57 -37.30 20.26 26.64
N ASN A 58 -36.10 20.49 27.17
CA ASN A 58 -35.90 21.26 28.39
C ASN A 58 -36.06 22.79 28.19
N ALA A 59 -36.15 23.26 26.95
CA ALA A 59 -36.52 24.60 26.56
C ALA A 59 -37.50 24.50 25.37
N PRO A 60 -38.80 24.25 25.61
CA PRO A 60 -39.79 24.09 24.55
C PRO A 60 -40.05 25.43 23.83
N PRO A 61 -40.60 25.40 22.59
CA PRO A 61 -41.13 26.61 21.98
C PRO A 61 -42.27 27.21 22.84
N SER A 62 -42.37 28.53 22.79
CA SER A 62 -43.44 29.33 23.43
C SER A 62 -43.57 29.27 24.96
N VAL A 63 -42.66 28.61 25.70
CA VAL A 63 -42.61 28.73 27.18
C VAL A 63 -41.23 29.20 27.64
N PRO A 64 -41.05 30.51 27.91
CA PRO A 64 -39.81 31.05 28.45
C PRO A 64 -39.45 30.45 29.83
N SER A 65 -38.15 30.44 30.14
CA SER A 65 -37.62 30.32 31.51
C SER A 65 -37.98 29.06 32.33
N MET A 66 -38.51 27.99 31.73
CA MET A 66 -38.74 26.72 32.46
C MET A 66 -37.43 26.10 32.96
N LYS A 67 -37.32 25.94 34.29
CA LYS A 67 -36.15 25.38 34.97
C LYS A 67 -36.28 23.85 35.14
N THR A 68 -35.85 23.10 34.14
CA THR A 68 -35.73 21.62 34.23
C THR A 68 -34.27 21.21 34.47
N LYS A 69 -34.03 20.13 35.23
CA LYS A 69 -32.68 19.56 35.44
C LYS A 69 -32.19 18.69 34.27
N SER A 70 -33.06 18.33 33.33
CA SER A 70 -32.68 17.55 32.15
C SER A 70 -32.13 18.45 31.04
N ASN A 71 -31.24 17.92 30.19
CA ASN A 71 -30.80 18.58 28.96
C ASN A 71 -31.41 17.95 27.69
N SER A 72 -31.97 16.75 27.83
CA SER A 72 -32.41 15.89 26.74
C SER A 72 -33.56 16.50 25.95
N LYS A 73 -33.46 16.45 24.61
CA LYS A 73 -34.48 16.93 23.67
C LYS A 73 -34.67 15.93 22.53
N GLY A 74 -35.87 15.81 22.02
CA GLY A 74 -36.19 14.86 20.98
C GLY A 74 -37.67 14.72 20.65
N VAL A 75 -37.92 13.87 19.66
CA VAL A 75 -39.25 13.55 19.15
C VAL A 75 -39.31 12.04 18.97
N MET A 76 -40.39 11.42 19.42
CA MET A 76 -40.71 10.02 19.18
C MET A 76 -41.97 9.97 18.33
N ILE A 77 -41.84 9.46 17.11
CA ILE A 77 -42.89 9.47 16.07
C ILE A 77 -43.30 8.02 15.81
N LEU A 78 -44.59 7.73 15.65
CA LEU A 78 -45.09 6.44 15.20
C LEU A 78 -46.20 6.58 14.15
N SER A 79 -46.32 5.58 13.28
CA SER A 79 -47.46 5.42 12.38
C SER A 79 -48.51 4.53 13.02
N THR A 80 -49.77 4.93 13.08
CA THR A 80 -50.84 4.02 13.53
C THR A 80 -51.12 2.93 12.50
N ALA A 81 -50.94 3.24 11.21
CA ALA A 81 -51.22 2.35 10.09
C ALA A 81 -50.14 1.29 9.80
N ALA A 82 -48.98 1.33 10.47
CA ALA A 82 -47.89 0.37 10.25
C ALA A 82 -47.03 0.17 11.51
N ASN A 83 -46.37 -0.98 11.66
CA ASN A 83 -45.42 -1.23 12.75
C ASN A 83 -44.04 -0.56 12.50
N SER A 84 -44.02 0.75 12.32
CA SER A 84 -42.77 1.52 12.20
C SER A 84 -42.87 2.86 12.92
N ALA A 85 -41.74 3.30 13.45
CA ALA A 85 -41.57 4.47 14.28
C ALA A 85 -40.20 5.13 14.00
N ALA A 86 -39.99 6.33 14.51
CA ALA A 86 -38.72 7.03 14.45
C ALA A 86 -38.44 7.73 15.78
N TRP A 87 -37.20 7.66 16.24
CA TRP A 87 -36.71 8.43 17.38
C TRP A 87 -35.69 9.46 16.92
N ILE A 88 -35.99 10.72 17.20
CA ILE A 88 -35.14 11.88 16.94
C ILE A 88 -34.59 12.39 18.27
N VAL A 89 -33.28 12.65 18.33
CA VAL A 89 -32.59 13.27 19.46
C VAL A 89 -31.85 14.51 18.95
N HIS A 90 -31.96 15.65 19.62
CA HIS A 90 -31.34 16.89 19.17
C HIS A 90 -30.86 17.79 20.32
N THR A 91 -30.07 18.78 19.95
CA THR A 91 -29.53 19.81 20.86
C THR A 91 -30.32 21.13 20.83
N VAL A 92 -31.10 21.37 19.77
CA VAL A 92 -31.80 22.63 19.46
C VAL A 92 -32.88 22.99 20.52
N PRO A 93 -32.77 24.11 21.26
CA PRO A 93 -33.86 24.65 22.07
C PRO A 93 -34.97 25.27 21.18
N GLY A 94 -36.18 25.45 21.72
CA GLY A 94 -37.29 26.05 20.98
C GLY A 94 -37.83 25.19 19.81
N PHE A 95 -37.54 23.88 19.80
CA PHE A 95 -37.84 22.99 18.68
C PHE A 95 -38.29 21.59 19.17
N PRO A 96 -39.18 20.88 18.45
CA PRO A 96 -40.06 21.36 17.38
C PRO A 96 -41.29 22.07 17.93
N THR A 97 -41.88 22.97 17.16
CA THR A 97 -43.19 23.57 17.49
C THR A 97 -44.31 22.67 16.96
N ALA A 98 -44.83 21.81 17.83
CA ALA A 98 -45.85 20.81 17.51
C ALA A 98 -47.07 21.40 16.78
N ARG A 99 -47.59 20.69 15.76
CA ARG A 99 -48.74 21.08 14.93
C ARG A 99 -48.67 22.44 14.20
N THR A 100 -47.51 23.10 14.17
CA THR A 100 -47.30 24.34 13.40
C THR A 100 -46.37 24.10 12.20
N PRO A 101 -46.43 24.92 11.13
CA PRO A 101 -45.51 24.83 9.99
C PRO A 101 -44.02 24.78 10.40
N TYR A 102 -43.23 23.95 9.70
CA TYR A 102 -41.82 23.74 10.00
C TYR A 102 -41.06 25.07 10.01
N SER A 103 -40.46 25.38 11.15
CA SER A 103 -39.67 26.58 11.40
C SER A 103 -38.37 26.20 12.12
N TRP A 104 -37.29 26.94 11.84
CA TRP A 104 -36.01 26.81 12.52
C TRP A 104 -35.82 28.02 13.45
N PRO A 105 -35.53 27.84 14.75
CA PRO A 105 -35.31 28.95 15.68
C PRO A 105 -34.21 29.89 15.19
N VAL A 106 -34.50 31.20 15.15
CA VAL A 106 -33.65 32.18 14.45
C VAL A 106 -32.32 32.39 15.17
N ASP A 107 -32.32 32.41 16.50
CA ASP A 107 -31.12 32.63 17.32
C ASP A 107 -30.14 31.44 17.23
N GLU A 108 -30.69 30.24 17.11
CA GLU A 108 -29.96 28.99 16.92
C GLU A 108 -29.46 28.80 15.47
N LYS A 109 -29.52 29.84 14.63
CA LYS A 109 -28.77 29.90 13.36
C LYS A 109 -27.28 30.20 13.57
N ALA A 110 -26.89 30.75 14.72
CA ALA A 110 -25.50 31.15 15.02
C ALA A 110 -24.68 30.10 15.78
N ARG A 111 -25.25 28.91 16.02
CA ARG A 111 -24.69 27.88 16.93
C ARG A 111 -24.49 26.54 16.27
N GLY A 112 -23.53 25.78 16.78
CA GLY A 112 -23.28 24.38 16.40
C GLY A 112 -24.29 23.44 17.05
N HIS A 113 -25.05 22.70 16.24
CA HIS A 113 -26.03 21.72 16.68
C HIS A 113 -25.80 20.33 16.09
N LEU A 114 -26.18 19.31 16.86
CA LEU A 114 -26.28 17.92 16.45
C LEU A 114 -27.75 17.49 16.50
N LEU A 115 -28.18 16.76 15.48
CA LEU A 115 -29.49 16.11 15.36
C LEU A 115 -29.29 14.69 14.83
N ILE A 116 -29.90 13.71 15.50
CA ILE A 116 -29.86 12.29 15.15
C ILE A 116 -31.30 11.81 14.93
N CYS A 117 -31.59 11.13 13.81
CA CYS A 117 -32.85 10.45 13.56
C CYS A 117 -32.61 8.95 13.32
N LEU A 118 -33.39 8.08 13.97
CA LEU A 118 -33.28 6.62 13.90
C LEU A 118 -34.65 6.00 13.54
N THR A 119 -34.77 5.27 12.44
CA THR A 119 -35.94 4.38 12.19
C THR A 119 -35.90 3.16 13.10
N ILE A 120 -37.02 2.82 13.74
CA ILE A 120 -37.16 1.74 14.73
C ILE A 120 -38.57 1.12 14.64
N SER A 121 -38.73 -0.16 14.97
CA SER A 121 -40.06 -0.75 15.15
C SER A 121 -40.76 -0.20 16.42
N LYS A 122 -42.10 -0.25 16.48
CA LYS A 122 -42.86 0.21 17.66
C LYS A 122 -42.46 -0.52 18.95
N SER A 123 -42.12 -1.82 18.87
CA SER A 123 -41.78 -2.62 20.06
C SER A 123 -40.55 -2.10 20.82
N GLN A 124 -39.71 -1.27 20.20
CA GLN A 124 -38.54 -0.66 20.84
C GLN A 124 -38.85 0.65 21.57
N ILE A 125 -40.05 1.23 21.39
CA ILE A 125 -40.49 2.46 22.07
C ILE A 125 -40.39 2.30 23.60
N ASN A 126 -40.93 1.22 24.15
CA ASN A 126 -40.91 0.94 25.60
C ASN A 126 -39.49 0.74 26.15
N VAL A 127 -38.51 0.40 25.30
CA VAL A 127 -37.08 0.30 25.68
C VAL A 127 -36.46 1.70 25.76
N ILE A 128 -36.82 2.61 24.85
CA ILE A 128 -36.35 4.00 24.83
C ILE A 128 -36.99 4.80 25.96
N THR A 129 -38.30 4.72 26.17
CA THR A 129 -38.98 5.44 27.26
C THR A 129 -38.51 4.98 28.63
N ALA A 130 -38.17 3.69 28.80
CA ALA A 130 -37.53 3.19 30.02
C ALA A 130 -36.13 3.78 30.29
N SER A 131 -35.42 4.26 29.26
CA SER A 131 -34.20 5.07 29.44
C SER A 131 -34.54 6.53 29.72
N LEU A 132 -35.49 7.13 28.97
CA LEU A 132 -35.92 8.52 29.16
C LEU A 132 -36.53 8.77 30.55
N LEU A 133 -37.21 7.80 31.16
CA LEU A 133 -37.79 7.92 32.50
C LEU A 133 -36.73 8.22 33.58
N LEU A 134 -35.50 7.69 33.44
CA LEU A 134 -34.36 8.06 34.29
C LEU A 134 -33.83 9.46 33.99
N VAL A 135 -33.93 9.90 32.73
CA VAL A 135 -33.41 11.19 32.21
C VAL A 135 -34.35 12.36 32.55
N GLN A 136 -35.58 12.06 32.96
CA GLN A 136 -36.60 13.04 33.39
C GLN A 136 -36.78 14.21 32.40
N PRO A 137 -36.88 13.95 31.06
CA PRO A 137 -37.08 15.01 30.10
C PRO A 137 -38.47 15.59 30.24
N MET A 138 -38.58 16.90 30.04
CA MET A 138 -39.86 17.59 30.07
C MET A 138 -40.59 17.36 28.74
N VAL A 139 -41.70 16.61 28.80
CA VAL A 139 -42.61 16.39 27.67
C VAL A 139 -43.47 17.64 27.51
N HIS A 140 -43.43 18.30 26.34
CA HIS A 140 -44.26 19.47 26.04
C HIS A 140 -45.45 19.13 25.13
N TYR A 141 -45.44 17.94 24.52
CA TYR A 141 -46.49 17.49 23.63
C TYR A 141 -46.55 15.96 23.57
N ASN A 142 -47.76 15.41 23.58
CA ASN A 142 -48.03 14.01 23.26
C ASN A 142 -49.42 13.87 22.64
N ASP A 143 -49.55 13.21 21.50
CA ASP A 143 -50.83 12.76 20.94
C ASP A 143 -50.89 11.26 20.63
N ILE A 144 -49.91 10.48 21.09
CA ILE A 144 -49.93 9.02 20.98
C ILE A 144 -51.06 8.47 21.86
N PRO A 145 -52.05 7.74 21.29
CA PRO A 145 -53.17 7.21 22.05
C PRO A 145 -52.79 6.01 22.92
N GLU A 146 -53.57 5.73 23.96
CA GLU A 146 -53.31 4.60 24.86
C GLU A 146 -53.36 3.24 24.14
N THR A 147 -54.16 3.10 23.09
CA THR A 147 -54.26 1.88 22.26
C THR A 147 -52.94 1.51 21.57
N GLU A 148 -52.15 2.51 21.15
CA GLU A 148 -50.82 2.33 20.55
C GLU A 148 -49.73 2.02 21.59
N THR A 149 -50.03 2.21 22.87
CA THR A 149 -49.09 2.06 23.99
C THR A 149 -49.55 1.04 25.03
N ALA A 150 -50.57 0.25 24.70
CA ALA A 150 -50.95 -0.95 25.43
C ALA A 150 -49.74 -1.89 25.56
N GLY A 151 -49.41 -2.29 26.79
CA GLY A 151 -48.20 -3.06 27.08
C GLY A 151 -46.89 -2.25 27.15
N MET A 152 -46.92 -0.92 27.09
CA MET A 152 -45.75 -0.04 27.23
C MET A 152 -45.71 0.74 28.57
N PRO A 153 -45.53 0.07 29.73
CA PRO A 153 -45.64 0.70 31.05
C PRO A 153 -44.61 1.81 31.32
N TYR A 154 -43.48 1.83 30.61
CA TYR A 154 -42.51 2.94 30.73
C TYR A 154 -42.89 4.14 29.86
N PHE A 155 -43.65 3.94 28.77
CA PHE A 155 -44.24 5.05 28.00
C PHE A 155 -45.29 5.76 28.84
N LYS A 156 -46.26 5.03 29.41
CA LYS A 156 -47.32 5.63 30.25
C LYS A 156 -46.73 6.43 31.42
N LYS A 157 -45.77 5.86 32.16
CA LYS A 157 -45.07 6.58 33.24
C LYS A 157 -44.33 7.86 32.77
N LEU A 158 -43.78 7.87 31.56
CA LEU A 158 -43.10 9.04 31.00
C LEU A 158 -44.09 10.14 30.58
N ALA A 159 -45.20 9.76 29.94
CA ALA A 159 -46.28 10.67 29.57
C ALA A 159 -46.99 11.27 30.80
N GLU A 160 -47.11 10.49 31.89
CA GLU A 160 -47.60 10.92 33.20
C GLU A 160 -46.57 11.75 34.01
N GLY A 161 -45.36 12.00 33.47
CA GLY A 161 -44.31 12.77 34.15
C GLY A 161 -43.70 12.10 35.40
N LYS A 162 -43.93 10.80 35.63
CA LYS A 162 -43.50 10.08 36.83
C LYS A 162 -41.98 9.85 36.84
N VAL A 163 -41.38 9.92 38.03
CA VAL A 163 -39.92 9.77 38.22
C VAL A 163 -39.54 8.45 38.92
N PRO A 164 -38.41 7.82 38.60
CA PRO A 164 -37.95 6.60 39.29
C PRO A 164 -37.46 6.91 40.72
N THR A 165 -38.21 6.46 41.72
CA THR A 165 -37.88 6.61 43.15
C THR A 165 -37.00 5.49 43.70
N LEU A 166 -37.03 4.30 43.10
CA LEU A 166 -36.26 3.12 43.52
C LEU A 166 -35.05 2.85 42.59
N PRO A 167 -33.97 2.25 43.10
CA PRO A 167 -32.81 1.85 42.29
C PRO A 167 -33.17 0.69 41.32
N PRO A 168 -32.39 0.48 40.24
CA PRO A 168 -31.13 1.14 39.90
C PRO A 168 -31.30 2.50 39.21
N PHE A 169 -30.62 3.52 39.74
CA PHE A 169 -30.64 4.90 39.21
C PHE A 169 -29.78 5.13 37.95
N THR A 170 -29.32 4.04 37.31
CA THR A 170 -28.57 4.05 36.04
C THR A 170 -28.97 2.85 35.19
N SER A 171 -29.07 3.02 33.87
CA SER A 171 -29.32 1.90 32.94
C SER A 171 -28.41 1.93 31.72
N ARG A 172 -28.16 0.74 31.16
CA ARG A 172 -27.80 0.55 29.74
C ARG A 172 -28.94 -0.20 29.09
N ARG A 173 -29.49 0.32 28.01
CA ARG A 173 -30.43 -0.39 27.12
C ARG A 173 -29.86 -0.42 25.70
N SER A 174 -30.41 -1.27 24.85
CA SER A 174 -29.97 -1.45 23.47
C SER A 174 -31.18 -1.54 22.56
N ILE A 175 -31.10 -0.88 21.40
CA ILE A 175 -32.06 -0.96 20.30
C ILE A 175 -31.30 -1.22 18.99
N ARG A 176 -32.04 -1.56 17.93
CA ARG A 176 -31.52 -1.73 16.56
C ARG A 176 -32.36 -0.91 15.58
N THR A 177 -31.70 -0.32 14.58
CA THR A 177 -32.41 0.40 13.52
C THR A 177 -33.09 -0.55 12.53
N GLU A 178 -34.21 -0.12 11.95
CA GLU A 178 -34.83 -0.83 10.83
C GLU A 178 -34.01 -0.57 9.54
N ASN A 179 -33.30 -1.60 9.07
CA ASN A 179 -32.48 -1.51 7.85
C ASN A 179 -32.39 -2.86 7.12
N ALA A 180 -32.93 -2.91 5.90
CA ALA A 180 -32.86 -4.08 5.01
C ALA A 180 -31.44 -4.51 4.59
N ARG A 181 -30.42 -3.64 4.77
CA ARG A 181 -29.00 -3.95 4.49
C ARG A 181 -28.18 -4.32 5.74
N GLY A 182 -28.79 -4.34 6.94
CA GLY A 182 -28.10 -4.64 8.20
C GLY A 182 -28.48 -3.68 9.35
N PRO A 183 -29.19 -4.16 10.39
CA PRO A 183 -29.59 -3.33 11.53
C PRO A 183 -28.39 -2.76 12.30
N VAL A 184 -28.37 -1.43 12.52
CA VAL A 184 -27.31 -0.76 13.30
C VAL A 184 -27.65 -0.85 14.78
N ALA A 185 -26.69 -1.26 15.61
CA ALA A 185 -26.86 -1.31 17.06
C ALA A 185 -26.71 0.09 17.69
N VAL A 186 -27.63 0.44 18.59
CA VAL A 186 -27.58 1.69 19.36
C VAL A 186 -27.75 1.38 20.85
N HIS A 187 -26.79 1.81 21.65
CA HIS A 187 -26.79 1.71 23.10
C HIS A 187 -27.22 3.03 23.74
N ILE A 188 -28.20 2.96 24.64
CA ILE A 188 -28.67 4.10 25.42
C ILE A 188 -28.15 3.93 26.84
N TYR A 189 -27.31 4.86 27.29
CA TYR A 189 -26.85 4.95 28.66
C TYR A 189 -27.63 6.09 29.33
N SER A 190 -28.20 5.84 30.52
CA SER A 190 -28.95 6.88 31.25
C SER A 190 -28.70 6.83 32.75
N LYS A 191 -28.85 7.99 33.41
CA LYS A 191 -28.83 8.16 34.87
C LYS A 191 -29.86 9.19 35.32
N SER A 192 -30.40 9.03 36.53
CA SER A 192 -31.23 10.05 37.20
C SER A 192 -30.43 10.93 38.16
N GLU A 193 -31.03 12.00 38.66
CA GLU A 193 -30.48 12.87 39.72
C GLU A 193 -30.04 12.11 41.00
N SER A 194 -30.76 11.02 41.32
CA SER A 194 -30.43 10.15 42.46
C SER A 194 -29.05 9.50 42.30
N SER A 195 -28.60 9.25 41.06
CA SER A 195 -27.28 8.68 40.78
C SER A 195 -26.18 9.73 40.87
N LYS A 196 -25.27 9.56 41.84
CA LYS A 196 -24.10 10.44 42.08
C LYS A 196 -22.93 10.19 41.12
N TYR A 197 -23.10 9.29 40.14
CA TYR A 197 -22.13 9.08 39.07
C TYR A 197 -22.21 10.20 38.01
N GLU A 198 -21.08 10.52 37.39
CA GLU A 198 -21.10 11.29 36.14
C GLU A 198 -21.26 10.36 34.93
N ILE A 199 -21.85 10.89 33.86
CA ILE A 199 -22.27 10.07 32.71
C ILE A 199 -21.08 9.51 31.91
N TYR A 200 -19.90 10.15 31.90
CA TYR A 200 -18.81 9.77 31.00
C TYR A 200 -17.93 8.64 31.54
N LYS A 201 -17.33 8.75 32.74
CA LYS A 201 -16.36 7.76 33.25
C LYS A 201 -17.07 6.62 33.97
N LYS A 202 -17.98 6.96 34.90
CA LYS A 202 -18.65 6.04 35.83
C LYS A 202 -19.84 5.31 35.20
N VAL A 203 -20.44 5.85 34.13
CA VAL A 203 -21.46 5.16 33.33
C VAL A 203 -20.89 4.69 31.98
N ILE A 204 -20.60 5.57 31.02
CA ILE A 204 -20.17 5.16 29.65
C ILE A 204 -18.89 4.32 29.69
N VAL A 205 -17.73 4.85 30.11
CA VAL A 205 -16.43 4.12 30.08
C VAL A 205 -16.48 2.84 30.92
N LYS A 206 -17.07 2.89 32.12
CA LYS A 206 -17.22 1.74 33.03
C LYS A 206 -18.01 0.59 32.39
N VAL A 207 -19.13 0.89 31.71
CA VAL A 207 -20.05 -0.14 31.18
C VAL A 207 -19.70 -0.54 29.74
N MET A 208 -19.29 0.42 28.89
CA MET A 208 -18.83 0.17 27.52
C MET A 208 -17.51 -0.60 27.46
N LYS A 209 -16.70 -0.55 28.53
CA LYS A 209 -15.37 -1.17 28.59
C LYS A 209 -14.42 -0.69 27.47
N LYS A 210 -14.53 0.57 27.05
CA LYS A 210 -13.63 1.27 26.11
C LYS A 210 -13.23 2.64 26.72
N THR A 211 -12.02 3.14 26.43
CA THR A 211 -11.65 4.56 26.68
C THR A 211 -12.47 5.44 25.72
N ILE A 212 -12.59 6.76 25.94
CA ILE A 212 -13.29 7.66 25.00
C ILE A 212 -12.53 8.97 24.74
N LYS A 213 -12.61 9.50 23.51
CA LYS A 213 -12.26 10.90 23.18
C LYS A 213 -13.55 11.73 23.21
N VAL A 214 -13.55 12.91 23.83
CA VAL A 214 -14.74 13.74 24.11
C VAL A 214 -14.61 15.16 23.58
N TRP A 215 -15.63 15.63 22.85
CA TRP A 215 -15.89 17.03 22.52
C TRP A 215 -17.04 17.53 23.40
N SER A 216 -16.77 18.54 24.23
CA SER A 216 -17.73 19.11 25.18
C SER A 216 -17.11 20.31 25.89
N ARG A 217 -17.97 21.27 26.30
CA ARG A 217 -17.63 22.37 27.23
C ARG A 217 -17.24 21.82 28.61
N ARG A 218 -16.46 22.58 29.37
CA ARG A 218 -15.84 22.14 30.64
C ARG A 218 -15.93 23.21 31.71
N ASP A 219 -16.05 22.77 32.96
CA ASP A 219 -15.92 23.61 34.16
C ASP A 219 -14.47 23.60 34.72
N ASN A 220 -13.56 22.90 34.04
CA ASN A 220 -12.18 22.62 34.45
C ASN A 220 -12.01 21.82 35.76
N ILE A 221 -13.11 21.39 36.39
CA ILE A 221 -13.09 20.53 37.59
C ILE A 221 -12.92 19.06 37.18
N LEU A 222 -13.57 18.62 36.10
CA LEU A 222 -13.31 17.31 35.50
C LEU A 222 -12.11 17.38 34.55
N LYS A 223 -11.01 16.73 34.95
CA LYS A 223 -9.80 16.57 34.11
C LYS A 223 -9.89 15.33 33.23
N GLY A 224 -9.21 15.37 32.08
CA GLY A 224 -8.89 14.15 31.31
C GLY A 224 -7.78 13.37 32.01
N GLU A 225 -7.76 12.05 31.84
CA GLU A 225 -6.81 11.16 32.53
C GLU A 225 -5.96 10.37 31.53
N CYS A 226 -4.65 10.25 31.82
CA CYS A 226 -3.67 9.58 30.96
C CYS A 226 -2.71 8.64 31.72
N ARG A 227 -2.92 8.40 33.03
CA ARG A 227 -2.04 7.56 33.87
C ARG A 227 -2.79 6.37 34.46
N GLY A 228 -2.13 5.21 34.51
CA GLY A 228 -2.66 3.96 35.08
C GLY A 228 -3.28 2.99 34.07
N SER A 229 -3.38 1.71 34.47
CA SER A 229 -3.84 0.57 33.65
C SER A 229 -5.37 0.48 33.45
N GLN A 230 -6.12 1.52 33.85
CA GLN A 230 -7.57 1.59 33.67
C GLN A 230 -7.95 2.25 32.33
N ARG A 231 -9.26 2.37 32.10
CA ARG A 231 -9.83 3.03 30.90
C ARG A 231 -10.13 4.50 31.20
N HIS A 232 -9.88 5.36 30.22
CA HIS A 232 -9.67 6.78 30.41
C HIS A 232 -10.70 7.68 29.68
N ILE A 233 -10.65 8.97 29.99
CA ILE A 233 -11.29 10.03 29.19
C ILE A 233 -10.20 10.93 28.62
N ARG A 234 -10.25 11.11 27.30
CA ARG A 234 -9.38 11.97 26.51
C ARG A 234 -10.18 13.17 26.02
N LEU A 235 -9.63 14.36 26.14
CA LEU A 235 -10.33 15.61 25.82
C LEU A 235 -9.84 16.18 24.50
N ILE A 236 -10.76 16.44 23.57
CA ILE A 236 -10.45 17.03 22.26
C ILE A 236 -10.16 18.53 22.46
N LYS A 237 -9.09 19.05 21.86
CA LYS A 237 -8.74 20.49 21.94
C LYS A 237 -9.60 21.30 20.96
N SER A 238 -9.89 22.55 21.32
CA SER A 238 -10.64 23.52 20.51
C SER A 238 -9.65 24.56 19.95
N PRO A 239 -9.85 25.14 18.75
CA PRO A 239 -10.93 24.83 17.79
C PRO A 239 -10.72 23.52 17.02
N ALA A 240 -11.80 23.03 16.41
CA ALA A 240 -11.80 21.90 15.49
C ALA A 240 -12.39 22.32 14.13
N ALA A 241 -12.16 21.53 13.08
CA ALA A 241 -12.71 21.78 11.75
C ALA A 241 -13.53 20.55 11.30
N ILE A 242 -14.69 20.81 10.69
CA ILE A 242 -15.59 19.77 10.17
C ILE A 242 -16.04 20.20 8.76
N ASN A 243 -15.71 19.37 7.76
CA ASN A 243 -15.84 19.68 6.33
C ASN A 243 -15.34 21.09 5.92
N GLY A 244 -14.19 21.52 6.43
CA GLY A 244 -13.63 22.85 6.17
C GLY A 244 -14.23 23.99 7.02
N HIS A 245 -15.35 23.77 7.70
CA HIS A 245 -15.95 24.75 8.60
C HIS A 245 -15.33 24.68 10.01
N ASN A 246 -14.87 25.81 10.54
CA ASN A 246 -14.23 25.90 11.87
C ASN A 246 -15.28 26.02 12.98
N THR A 247 -15.29 25.06 13.91
CA THR A 247 -16.10 25.07 15.14
C THR A 247 -15.22 25.25 16.39
N ASN A 248 -15.78 25.80 17.46
CA ASN A 248 -15.13 25.98 18.74
C ASN A 248 -16.12 25.77 19.88
N LEU A 249 -15.63 25.45 21.08
CA LEU A 249 -16.48 25.10 22.21
C LEU A 249 -17.43 26.22 22.71
N GLU A 250 -17.29 27.48 22.28
CA GLU A 250 -18.23 28.55 22.64
C GLU A 250 -19.31 28.80 21.59
N ALA A 251 -19.04 28.54 20.31
CA ALA A 251 -20.04 28.52 19.24
C ALA A 251 -20.83 27.19 19.19
N ASP A 252 -20.22 26.09 19.62
CA ASP A 252 -20.78 24.74 19.60
C ASP A 252 -21.49 24.42 20.93
N ILE A 253 -22.74 23.94 20.89
CA ILE A 253 -23.45 23.47 22.10
C ILE A 253 -23.53 21.94 22.16
N THR A 254 -22.93 21.23 21.21
CA THR A 254 -22.96 19.77 21.16
C THR A 254 -21.98 19.15 22.16
N ASN A 255 -22.40 18.01 22.71
CA ASN A 255 -21.51 17.15 23.48
C ASN A 255 -21.54 15.76 22.84
N TRP A 256 -20.36 15.24 22.50
CA TRP A 256 -20.20 13.94 21.86
C TRP A 256 -18.87 13.28 22.20
N ALA A 257 -18.79 11.97 21.97
CA ALA A 257 -17.61 11.17 22.23
C ALA A 257 -17.44 10.04 21.19
N VAL A 258 -16.22 9.55 21.03
CA VAL A 258 -15.90 8.37 20.18
C VAL A 258 -15.03 7.36 20.93
N SER A 259 -15.29 6.06 20.73
CA SER A 259 -14.67 4.96 21.50
C SER A 259 -13.20 4.67 21.15
N ASP A 260 -12.39 4.37 22.15
CA ASP A 260 -10.93 4.28 22.10
C ASP A 260 -10.46 2.92 22.66
N PRO A 261 -10.01 1.98 21.81
CA PRO A 261 -10.34 1.87 20.38
C PRO A 261 -11.82 1.50 20.16
N GLY A 262 -12.28 1.50 18.92
CA GLY A 262 -13.58 0.91 18.56
C GLY A 262 -14.20 1.49 17.28
N ASN A 263 -15.53 1.52 17.30
CA ASN A 263 -16.45 1.76 16.19
C ASN A 263 -17.70 2.53 16.65
N ILE A 264 -17.65 3.17 17.82
CA ILE A 264 -18.81 3.76 18.49
C ILE A 264 -18.68 5.29 18.53
N PHE A 265 -19.72 5.97 18.04
CA PHE A 265 -19.96 7.39 18.26
C PHE A 265 -21.09 7.57 19.28
N CYS A 266 -20.95 8.51 20.22
CA CYS A 266 -21.95 8.82 21.23
C CYS A 266 -22.29 10.31 21.22
N HIS A 267 -23.58 10.64 21.12
CA HIS A 267 -24.08 11.93 21.59
C HIS A 267 -24.34 11.87 23.11
N VAL A 268 -24.08 12.96 23.83
CA VAL A 268 -24.40 13.14 25.25
C VAL A 268 -25.20 14.44 25.44
N ASP A 269 -26.25 14.44 26.27
CA ASP A 269 -27.09 15.61 26.50
C ASP A 269 -26.45 16.65 27.46
N LYS A 270 -25.70 16.18 28.45
CA LYS A 270 -24.97 16.99 29.42
C LYS A 270 -23.52 17.28 28.99
N PRO A 271 -22.97 18.46 29.32
CA PRO A 271 -21.56 18.77 29.11
C PRO A 271 -20.64 18.07 30.14
N TYR A 272 -19.33 18.11 29.89
CA TYR A 272 -18.29 17.53 30.74
C TYR A 272 -17.96 18.46 31.93
N PHE A 273 -18.99 18.72 32.73
CA PHE A 273 -18.93 19.47 33.99
C PHE A 273 -19.04 18.52 35.19
N LYS A 274 -18.52 18.87 36.35
CA LYS A 274 -18.69 18.13 37.61
C LYS A 274 -20.13 18.17 38.12
N ASN A 275 -20.86 19.26 37.91
CA ASN A 275 -22.21 19.45 38.46
C ASN A 275 -23.23 18.39 37.99
N GLN A 276 -23.14 17.88 36.76
CA GLN A 276 -24.05 16.82 36.28
C GLN A 276 -23.96 15.48 37.06
N THR A 277 -23.00 15.33 37.98
CA THR A 277 -23.07 14.27 39.02
C THR A 277 -24.36 14.33 39.84
N ARG A 278 -25.04 15.48 39.93
CA ARG A 278 -26.33 15.67 40.62
C ARG A 278 -27.51 15.91 39.67
N GLU A 279 -27.33 15.74 38.36
CA GLU A 279 -28.38 15.98 37.35
C GLU A 279 -28.68 14.69 36.58
N PRO A 280 -29.90 14.50 36.04
CA PRO A 280 -30.17 13.42 35.11
C PRO A 280 -29.42 13.63 33.78
N ALA A 281 -29.01 12.54 33.12
CA ALA A 281 -28.21 12.59 31.90
C ALA A 281 -28.40 11.35 31.02
N MET A 282 -28.20 11.51 29.71
CA MET A 282 -28.31 10.48 28.68
C MET A 282 -27.13 10.52 27.71
N ALA A 283 -26.71 9.34 27.25
CA ALA A 283 -25.88 9.20 26.07
C ALA A 283 -26.44 8.16 25.10
N VAL A 284 -26.47 8.52 23.82
CA VAL A 284 -26.97 7.67 22.72
C VAL A 284 -25.77 7.32 21.85
N CYS A 285 -25.35 6.06 21.91
CA CYS A 285 -24.13 5.53 21.33
C CYS A 285 -24.42 4.58 20.18
N ILE A 286 -24.05 4.95 18.96
CA ILE A 286 -24.29 4.22 17.71
C ILE A 286 -23.02 3.43 17.35
N GLU A 287 -23.16 2.12 17.12
CA GLU A 287 -22.06 1.27 16.63
C GLU A 287 -22.05 1.26 15.09
N ASN A 288 -21.34 2.22 14.48
CA ASN A 288 -21.20 2.33 13.03
C ASN A 288 -19.80 2.86 12.66
N ASN A 289 -19.12 2.15 11.76
CA ASN A 289 -17.73 2.42 11.40
C ASN A 289 -17.52 3.78 10.71
N ASP A 290 -18.44 4.17 9.82
CA ASP A 290 -18.28 5.35 8.97
C ASP A 290 -18.50 6.64 9.79
N ILE A 291 -19.59 6.68 10.57
CA ILE A 291 -19.87 7.72 11.56
C ILE A 291 -18.72 7.82 12.56
N PHE A 292 -18.24 6.69 13.08
CA PHE A 292 -17.10 6.66 14.00
C PHE A 292 -15.83 7.24 13.38
N ALA A 293 -15.49 6.86 12.14
CA ALA A 293 -14.30 7.35 11.46
C ALA A 293 -14.35 8.87 11.30
N ARG A 294 -15.48 9.39 10.81
CA ARG A 294 -15.71 10.82 10.57
C ARG A 294 -15.61 11.66 11.85
N PHE A 295 -16.14 11.20 12.98
CA PHE A 295 -15.97 11.87 14.28
C PHE A 295 -14.60 11.61 14.95
N ASN A 296 -13.88 10.54 14.58
CA ASN A 296 -12.52 10.29 15.05
C ASN A 296 -11.45 11.12 14.32
N GLU A 297 -11.67 11.49 13.05
CA GLU A 297 -10.80 12.44 12.32
C GLU A 297 -10.77 13.80 13.01
N ILE A 298 -11.95 14.33 13.33
CA ILE A 298 -12.16 15.58 14.09
C ILE A 298 -11.46 15.52 15.47
N ALA A 299 -11.31 14.32 16.04
CA ALA A 299 -10.73 14.08 17.35
C ALA A 299 -9.18 13.94 17.35
N ALA A 300 -8.48 14.48 16.34
CA ALA A 300 -7.04 14.33 16.14
C ALA A 300 -6.24 15.65 16.22
N GLN A 301 -4.95 15.57 16.54
CA GLN A 301 -4.13 16.72 16.99
C GLN A 301 -2.68 16.70 16.48
N ASN A 302 -2.43 16.18 15.27
CA ASN A 302 -1.11 16.13 14.63
C ASN A 302 -1.18 16.79 13.24
N ARG A 303 -0.48 17.91 13.06
CA ARG A 303 -0.57 18.79 11.87
C ARG A 303 0.79 19.04 11.23
N ALA A 304 0.82 19.09 9.90
CA ALA A 304 1.95 19.58 9.10
C ALA A 304 1.44 20.66 8.13
N VAL A 305 2.25 21.71 7.93
CA VAL A 305 1.94 22.85 7.05
C VAL A 305 3.10 23.04 6.08
N TYR A 306 2.79 23.14 4.79
CA TYR A 306 3.74 23.43 3.72
C TYR A 306 3.31 24.71 3.02
N LYS A 307 4.05 25.80 3.21
CA LYS A 307 3.93 27.03 2.45
C LYS A 307 4.71 26.87 1.14
N ALA A 308 4.04 26.89 -0.01
CA ALA A 308 4.74 26.97 -1.29
C ALA A 308 5.31 28.40 -1.52
N PRO A 309 6.37 28.57 -2.32
CA PRO A 309 6.89 29.90 -2.67
C PRO A 309 5.78 30.79 -3.24
N GLY A 310 5.58 31.99 -2.67
CA GLY A 310 4.53 32.92 -3.08
C GLY A 310 3.09 32.52 -2.71
N GLN A 311 2.88 31.46 -1.93
CA GLN A 311 1.57 31.09 -1.41
C GLN A 311 1.41 31.58 0.03
N ASP A 312 0.55 32.56 0.27
CA ASP A 312 0.44 33.18 1.61
C ASP A 312 -0.56 32.51 2.56
N THR A 313 -1.43 31.60 2.11
CA THR A 313 -2.23 30.72 2.99
C THR A 313 -1.48 29.49 3.49
N GLY A 314 -0.56 28.95 2.67
CA GLY A 314 0.03 27.63 2.86
C GLY A 314 -0.95 26.47 2.65
N LYS A 315 -0.43 25.24 2.48
CA LYS A 315 -1.21 24.00 2.45
C LYS A 315 -1.05 23.21 3.75
N ILE A 316 -2.11 22.55 4.21
CA ILE A 316 -2.17 21.80 5.48
C ILE A 316 -2.45 20.31 5.22
N ILE A 317 -1.79 19.43 5.96
CA ILE A 317 -2.09 18.00 6.10
C ILE A 317 -2.23 17.64 7.58
N GLU A 318 -3.23 16.82 7.90
CA GLU A 318 -3.37 16.19 9.23
C GLU A 318 -3.02 14.70 9.16
N ALA A 319 -2.34 14.17 10.17
CA ALA A 319 -1.79 12.80 10.15
C ALA A 319 -2.85 11.67 10.11
N THR A 320 -4.12 12.01 10.34
CA THR A 320 -5.21 11.10 10.69
C THR A 320 -6.36 11.08 9.71
N ALA A 321 -6.40 11.99 8.73
CA ALA A 321 -7.48 12.08 7.76
C ALA A 321 -7.48 10.84 6.82
N ALA A 322 -8.57 10.09 6.81
CA ALA A 322 -8.80 9.01 5.87
C ALA A 322 -9.22 9.63 4.52
N ALA A 323 -8.22 9.78 3.65
CA ALA A 323 -8.30 10.31 2.28
C ALA A 323 -8.43 11.84 2.10
N GLY A 324 -8.23 12.68 3.12
CA GLY A 324 -8.16 14.14 2.94
C GLY A 324 -7.02 14.59 2.01
N ASN A 325 -7.30 15.43 1.01
CA ASN A 325 -6.28 16.08 0.16
C ASN A 325 -5.55 17.19 0.92
N TRP A 326 -4.47 17.75 0.35
CA TRP A 326 -3.87 19.00 0.82
C TRP A 326 -4.97 20.07 0.92
N GLN A 327 -5.20 20.62 2.11
CA GLN A 327 -6.13 21.73 2.35
C GLN A 327 -5.41 23.07 2.24
N ASP A 328 -6.10 24.16 1.93
CA ASP A 328 -5.53 25.51 2.11
C ASP A 328 -5.64 25.97 3.57
N GLY A 329 -4.72 26.85 3.98
CA GLY A 329 -4.87 27.60 5.22
C GLY A 329 -6.07 28.54 5.16
N ALA A 330 -6.95 28.46 6.17
CA ALA A 330 -8.20 29.23 6.25
C ALA A 330 -8.00 30.77 6.40
N ALA A 331 -6.76 31.22 6.56
CA ALA A 331 -6.32 32.61 6.57
C ALA A 331 -4.86 32.66 6.10
N LEU A 332 -4.33 33.86 5.86
CA LEU A 332 -2.91 34.05 5.56
C LEU A 332 -2.04 33.59 6.75
N ILE A 333 -0.89 32.98 6.48
CA ILE A 333 0.07 32.53 7.50
C ILE A 333 0.63 33.67 8.34
N ALA A 334 0.58 34.91 7.83
CA ALA A 334 0.94 36.12 8.56
C ALA A 334 -0.12 36.59 9.58
N ASN A 335 -1.35 36.07 9.52
CA ASN A 335 -2.45 36.50 10.38
C ASN A 335 -2.43 35.76 11.73
N ASP A 336 -2.32 36.52 12.82
CA ASP A 336 -2.46 36.06 14.21
C ASP A 336 -3.82 35.38 14.49
N GLN A 337 -4.86 35.78 13.75
CA GLN A 337 -6.21 35.20 13.83
C GLN A 337 -6.54 34.32 12.61
N GLY A 338 -7.27 33.23 12.85
CA GLY A 338 -7.80 32.34 11.81
C GLY A 338 -6.80 31.30 11.27
N HIS A 339 -5.49 31.59 11.23
CA HIS A 339 -4.51 30.62 10.76
C HIS A 339 -4.13 29.59 11.84
N SER A 340 -4.31 28.30 11.54
CA SER A 340 -4.21 27.21 12.54
C SER A 340 -2.84 27.12 13.24
N PHE A 341 -1.76 27.58 12.59
CA PHE A 341 -0.42 27.58 13.16
C PHE A 341 -0.16 28.81 14.06
N ALA A 342 -0.86 29.92 13.86
CA ALA A 342 -0.84 31.04 14.81
C ALA A 342 -1.52 30.63 16.12
N THR A 343 -2.64 29.90 16.05
CA THR A 343 -3.32 29.31 17.23
C THR A 343 -2.40 28.39 18.05
N VAL A 344 -1.56 27.58 17.38
CA VAL A 344 -0.57 26.70 18.06
C VAL A 344 0.49 27.53 18.81
N LEU A 345 0.85 28.71 18.31
CA LEU A 345 1.89 29.57 18.86
C LEU A 345 1.38 30.70 19.78
N GLN A 346 0.06 30.82 19.96
CA GLN A 346 -0.56 31.90 20.75
C GLN A 346 0.06 32.04 22.16
N ASN A 347 0.39 30.93 22.82
CA ASN A 347 0.99 30.90 24.16
C ASN A 347 2.53 30.93 24.18
N VAL A 348 3.16 31.03 23.01
CA VAL A 348 4.61 31.23 22.79
C VAL A 348 4.89 32.71 22.50
N VAL A 349 4.03 33.33 21.70
CA VAL A 349 4.17 34.73 21.28
C VAL A 349 3.46 35.72 22.22
N ARG A 350 2.54 35.26 23.07
CA ARG A 350 1.90 36.04 24.15
C ARG A 350 2.20 35.40 25.50
N ASP A 351 1.96 36.11 26.60
CA ASP A 351 2.13 35.58 27.95
C ASP A 351 1.03 34.60 28.35
N ASN A 352 1.44 33.55 29.07
CA ASN A 352 0.56 32.60 29.72
C ASN A 352 1.31 31.96 30.90
N GLY A 353 0.81 32.17 32.13
CA GLY A 353 1.49 31.69 33.35
C GLY A 353 1.69 30.17 33.41
N ASN A 354 0.85 29.39 32.72
CA ASN A 354 0.90 27.92 32.74
C ASN A 354 1.67 27.29 31.57
N ILE A 355 2.12 28.08 30.57
CA ILE A 355 2.77 27.55 29.36
C ILE A 355 4.21 28.04 29.27
N LYS A 356 5.13 27.08 29.26
CA LYS A 356 6.59 27.29 29.24
C LYS A 356 7.19 26.65 27.99
N PHE A 357 8.24 27.24 27.44
CA PHE A 357 8.87 26.74 26.22
C PHE A 357 10.37 27.02 26.10
N LEU A 358 11.02 26.19 25.29
CA LEU A 358 12.39 26.39 24.78
C LEU A 358 12.30 26.57 23.27
N ALA A 359 12.82 27.67 22.74
CA ALA A 359 12.86 27.96 21.31
C ALA A 359 14.30 28.02 20.80
N TYR A 360 14.54 27.36 19.66
CA TYR A 360 15.84 27.28 19.00
C TYR A 360 15.72 27.60 17.52
N ASN A 361 16.65 28.39 16.99
CA ASN A 361 16.69 28.80 15.58
C ASN A 361 18.10 29.24 15.22
N ASN A 362 18.65 28.76 14.11
CA ASN A 362 19.99 29.14 13.65
C ASN A 362 20.08 30.58 13.08
N ALA A 363 18.94 31.22 12.84
CA ALA A 363 18.80 32.64 12.58
C ALA A 363 17.56 33.15 13.34
N PRO A 364 17.65 33.42 14.65
CA PRO A 364 16.51 33.81 15.47
C PRO A 364 16.09 35.27 15.22
N PRO A 365 14.84 35.65 15.51
CA PRO A 365 14.40 37.04 15.37
C PRO A 365 15.21 37.98 16.26
N GLY A 366 15.48 39.19 15.76
CA GLY A 366 16.17 40.25 16.49
C GLY A 366 17.69 40.10 16.63
N VAL A 367 18.30 38.96 16.30
CA VAL A 367 19.75 38.73 16.46
C VAL A 367 20.44 38.52 15.11
N PRO A 368 21.12 39.53 14.55
CA PRO A 368 21.86 39.39 13.30
C PRO A 368 23.13 38.54 13.46
N SER A 369 23.62 38.00 12.35
CA SER A 369 25.00 37.50 12.18
C SER A 369 25.49 36.36 13.09
N ILE A 370 24.60 35.57 13.71
CA ILE A 370 25.01 34.41 14.51
C ILE A 370 25.76 33.38 13.66
N LYS A 371 27.02 33.09 14.03
CA LYS A 371 27.85 32.05 13.40
C LYS A 371 27.56 30.69 14.04
N THR A 372 26.80 29.84 13.35
CA THR A 372 26.56 28.44 13.77
C THR A 372 26.62 27.48 12.59
N LYS A 373 27.04 26.23 12.85
CA LYS A 373 27.01 25.13 11.87
C LYS A 373 25.66 24.39 11.85
N SER A 374 24.74 24.68 12.77
CA SER A 374 23.42 24.04 12.81
C SER A 374 22.43 24.69 11.86
N ASN A 375 21.49 23.91 11.31
CA ASN A 375 20.37 24.41 10.51
C ASN A 375 19.02 24.34 11.26
N SER A 376 18.95 23.53 12.31
CA SER A 376 17.73 23.16 13.01
C SER A 376 17.03 24.36 13.65
N LYS A 377 15.70 24.38 13.53
CA LYS A 377 14.81 25.37 14.16
C LYS A 377 13.57 24.68 14.71
N GLY A 378 13.04 25.18 15.80
CA GLY A 378 11.90 24.57 16.46
C GLY A 378 11.65 25.08 17.87
N ILE A 379 10.62 24.51 18.49
CA ILE A 379 10.08 24.95 19.77
C ILE A 379 9.62 23.72 20.53
N ILE A 380 10.03 23.57 21.78
CA ILE A 380 9.49 22.60 22.72
C ILE A 380 8.60 23.37 23.69
N ILE A 381 7.32 23.03 23.75
CA ILE A 381 6.31 23.69 24.60
C ILE A 381 5.78 22.67 25.60
N LEU A 382 5.61 23.05 26.87
CA LEU A 382 4.97 22.24 27.91
C LEU A 382 4.04 23.06 28.81
N SER A 383 3.16 22.35 29.51
CA SER A 383 2.18 22.93 30.44
C SER A 383 2.54 22.61 31.89
N ILE A 384 2.95 23.62 32.67
CA ILE A 384 3.24 23.47 34.11
C ILE A 384 1.97 23.46 34.99
N ALA A 385 0.77 23.48 34.39
CA ALA A 385 -0.49 23.41 35.13
C ALA A 385 -0.60 22.08 35.92
N PRO A 386 -0.88 22.10 37.24
CA PRO A 386 -0.79 20.91 38.09
C PRO A 386 -1.51 19.65 37.57
N ALA A 387 -0.76 18.54 37.55
CA ALA A 387 -1.15 17.22 37.02
C ALA A 387 -1.47 17.17 35.51
N THR A 388 -0.78 17.96 34.68
CA THR A 388 -0.99 18.01 33.22
C THR A 388 0.22 17.51 32.43
N ASP A 389 0.28 16.21 32.14
CA ASP A 389 1.23 15.67 31.16
C ASP A 389 0.79 16.05 29.74
N SER A 390 1.20 17.23 29.26
CA SER A 390 0.98 17.65 27.87
C SER A 390 2.09 18.58 27.39
N ALA A 391 2.73 18.18 26.29
CA ALA A 391 3.75 18.94 25.61
C ALA A 391 3.52 18.93 24.09
N ALA A 392 4.22 19.82 23.39
CA ALA A 392 4.27 19.85 21.93
C ALA A 392 5.70 20.10 21.46
N TRP A 393 6.08 19.47 20.35
CA TRP A 393 7.33 19.77 19.65
C TRP A 393 7.02 20.26 18.24
N ILE A 394 7.56 21.43 17.93
CA ILE A 394 7.40 22.10 16.65
C ILE A 394 8.76 22.14 15.96
N VAL A 395 8.81 21.80 14.67
CA VAL A 395 10.01 21.86 13.84
C VAL A 395 9.68 22.66 12.59
N HIS A 396 10.53 23.63 12.22
CA HIS A 396 10.27 24.49 11.07
C HIS A 396 11.54 24.90 10.32
N THR A 397 11.34 25.45 9.13
CA THR A 397 12.40 25.94 8.24
C THR A 397 12.60 27.47 8.31
N VAL A 398 11.58 28.21 8.77
CA VAL A 398 11.48 29.68 8.75
C VAL A 398 12.56 30.36 9.62
N PRO A 399 13.48 31.17 9.06
CA PRO A 399 14.38 32.04 9.81
C PRO A 399 13.63 33.25 10.38
N GLY A 400 14.18 33.92 11.40
CA GLY A 400 13.56 35.10 12.02
C GLY A 400 12.26 34.82 12.78
N PHE A 401 12.03 33.58 13.22
CA PHE A 401 10.72 33.13 13.70
C PHE A 401 10.81 32.01 14.77
N PRO A 402 9.83 31.89 15.69
CA PRO A 402 8.88 32.92 16.10
C PRO A 402 9.53 33.99 16.98
N ALA A 403 8.92 35.18 17.03
CA ALA A 403 9.28 36.18 18.04
C ALA A 403 8.71 35.76 19.41
N ALA A 404 9.58 35.48 20.38
CA ALA A 404 9.17 35.00 21.71
C ALA A 404 8.55 36.15 22.53
N ARG A 405 7.39 35.91 23.16
CA ARG A 405 6.66 36.86 24.04
C ARG A 405 6.43 38.28 23.46
N THR A 406 6.46 38.45 22.14
CA THR A 406 6.48 39.77 21.45
C THR A 406 5.37 39.95 20.41
N GLY A 407 4.31 39.12 20.48
CA GLY A 407 3.21 39.10 19.52
C GLY A 407 3.48 38.21 18.29
N TYR A 408 2.42 37.81 17.59
CA TYR A 408 2.58 36.97 16.40
C TYR A 408 3.10 37.82 15.24
N ASN A 409 4.32 37.54 14.81
CA ASN A 409 4.97 38.23 13.69
C ASN A 409 5.55 37.20 12.70
N TRP A 410 5.22 37.35 11.43
CA TRP A 410 5.69 36.49 10.34
C TRP A 410 6.69 37.25 9.45
N PRO A 411 7.91 36.73 9.21
CA PRO A 411 8.91 37.37 8.36
C PRO A 411 8.45 37.52 6.91
N VAL A 412 8.03 38.73 6.52
CA VAL A 412 7.48 39.04 5.18
C VAL A 412 8.41 38.64 4.03
N ALA A 413 9.73 38.76 4.22
CA ALA A 413 10.73 38.32 3.22
C ALA A 413 10.64 36.82 2.87
N GLU A 414 10.14 36.00 3.80
CA GLU A 414 9.97 34.55 3.61
C GLU A 414 8.64 34.21 2.90
N ASN A 415 7.84 35.21 2.48
CA ASN A 415 6.69 34.97 1.60
C ASN A 415 7.08 34.41 0.22
N ALA A 416 8.22 34.86 -0.31
CA ALA A 416 8.74 34.43 -1.61
C ALA A 416 9.35 33.00 -1.62
N ARG A 417 9.30 32.26 -0.50
CA ARG A 417 10.08 31.04 -0.28
C ARG A 417 9.23 29.87 0.20
N GLY A 418 9.71 28.65 -0.09
CA GLY A 418 9.03 27.41 0.30
C GLY A 418 9.41 26.96 1.71
N HIS A 419 8.43 26.77 2.58
CA HIS A 419 8.62 26.44 4.00
C HIS A 419 7.77 25.26 4.47
N LEU A 420 8.39 24.39 5.27
CA LEU A 420 7.75 23.31 6.01
C LEU A 420 7.74 23.64 7.51
N LEU A 421 6.61 23.36 8.16
CA LEU A 421 6.38 23.47 9.59
C LEU A 421 5.61 22.22 10.07
N ILE A 422 6.07 21.58 11.14
CA ILE A 422 5.50 20.33 11.68
C ILE A 422 5.17 20.55 13.15
N CYS A 423 3.97 20.17 13.60
CA CYS A 423 3.54 20.22 15.01
C CYS A 423 3.16 18.83 15.50
N LEU A 424 3.91 18.33 16.49
CA LEU A 424 3.73 17.02 17.12
C LEU A 424 3.24 17.20 18.56
N THR A 425 2.02 16.75 18.87
CA THR A 425 1.55 16.69 20.26
C THR A 425 2.18 15.47 20.95
N ILE A 426 2.81 15.64 22.11
CA ILE A 426 3.63 14.62 22.80
C ILE A 426 3.38 14.62 24.31
N SER A 427 3.80 13.55 25.01
CA SER A 427 3.93 13.59 26.47
C SER A 427 5.22 14.29 26.88
N GLU A 428 5.18 14.97 28.02
CA GLU A 428 6.29 15.72 28.62
C GLU A 428 7.53 14.83 28.84
N SER A 429 7.30 13.58 29.26
CA SER A 429 8.29 12.51 29.43
C SER A 429 9.15 12.20 28.20
N GLN A 430 8.77 12.67 27.01
CA GLN A 430 9.51 12.45 25.76
C GLN A 430 10.45 13.61 25.38
N ILE A 431 10.37 14.75 26.09
CA ILE A 431 11.22 15.93 25.86
C ILE A 431 12.71 15.57 26.00
N ASN A 432 13.06 14.75 26.99
CA ASN A 432 14.46 14.32 27.21
C ASN A 432 15.04 13.52 26.02
N ALA A 433 14.21 12.77 25.27
CA ALA A 433 14.64 12.04 24.07
C ALA A 433 14.81 12.96 22.85
N ILE A 434 13.98 14.01 22.73
CA ILE A 434 14.17 15.08 21.74
C ILE A 434 15.47 15.84 22.06
N ALA A 435 15.67 16.21 23.32
CA ALA A 435 16.88 16.92 23.77
C ALA A 435 18.16 16.10 23.53
N ALA A 436 18.14 14.79 23.79
CA ALA A 436 19.26 13.88 23.48
C ALA A 436 19.62 13.82 21.98
N SER A 437 18.70 14.23 21.09
CA SER A 437 18.96 14.37 19.65
C SER A 437 19.47 15.77 19.31
N LEU A 438 18.82 16.82 19.83
CA LEU A 438 19.22 18.21 19.63
C LEU A 438 20.64 18.49 20.17
N LEU A 439 21.06 17.82 21.25
CA LEU A 439 22.40 17.98 21.84
C LEU A 439 23.54 17.63 20.86
N LEU A 440 23.35 16.64 19.96
CA LEU A 440 24.31 16.36 18.88
C LEU A 440 24.25 17.39 17.74
N VAL A 441 23.10 18.04 17.57
CA VAL A 441 22.76 18.92 16.46
C VAL A 441 23.16 20.38 16.75
N GLN A 442 23.45 20.70 18.02
CA GLN A 442 23.99 21.98 18.47
C GLN A 442 23.19 23.21 17.97
N PRO A 443 21.84 23.21 18.09
CA PRO A 443 21.03 24.34 17.65
C PRO A 443 21.27 25.55 18.57
N VAL A 444 21.12 26.75 18.02
CA VAL A 444 21.18 27.99 18.81
C VAL A 444 19.84 28.16 19.54
N ILE A 445 19.88 28.07 20.86
CA ILE A 445 18.75 28.35 21.75
C ILE A 445 18.74 29.85 22.01
N TYR A 446 17.61 30.51 21.75
CA TYR A 446 17.48 31.96 21.91
C TYR A 446 16.40 32.37 22.92
N TYR A 447 15.60 31.41 23.40
CA TYR A 447 14.67 31.59 24.50
C TYR A 447 14.46 30.26 25.24
N ASN A 448 14.43 30.30 26.58
CA ASN A 448 14.01 29.19 27.41
C ASN A 448 13.41 29.72 28.72
N ASP A 449 12.15 29.41 29.01
CA ASP A 449 11.51 29.70 30.31
C ASP A 449 10.98 28.44 31.02
N ILE A 450 11.38 27.25 30.57
CA ILE A 450 11.08 25.97 31.25
C ILE A 450 11.88 25.88 32.56
N PRO A 451 11.21 25.77 33.72
CA PRO A 451 11.87 25.73 35.02
C PRO A 451 12.47 24.35 35.33
N GLN A 452 13.52 24.33 36.15
CA GLN A 452 14.26 23.11 36.53
C GLN A 452 13.41 22.08 37.30
N THR A 453 12.27 22.47 37.87
CA THR A 453 11.34 21.56 38.56
C THR A 453 10.81 20.47 37.64
N GLU A 454 10.43 20.82 36.41
CA GLU A 454 9.93 19.86 35.42
C GLU A 454 11.08 19.04 34.82
N THR A 455 12.27 19.64 34.70
CA THR A 455 13.41 19.05 34.00
C THR A 455 14.39 18.31 34.91
N ALA A 456 14.06 18.16 36.20
CA ALA A 456 14.85 17.39 37.16
C ALA A 456 15.13 15.95 36.70
N GLY A 457 14.15 15.32 36.03
CA GLY A 457 14.30 14.00 35.41
C GLY A 457 14.92 13.98 34.00
N MET A 458 15.39 15.12 33.47
CA MET A 458 15.74 15.30 32.05
C MET A 458 17.21 15.72 31.82
N PRO A 459 18.20 14.85 32.11
CA PRO A 459 19.62 15.19 32.05
C PRO A 459 20.15 15.56 30.65
N TYR A 460 19.46 15.22 29.55
CA TYR A 460 19.83 15.71 28.22
C TYR A 460 19.20 17.07 27.91
N PHE A 461 18.03 17.39 28.49
CA PHE A 461 17.44 18.72 28.38
C PHE A 461 18.28 19.75 29.13
N ASN A 462 18.70 19.44 30.36
CA ASN A 462 19.51 20.36 31.16
C ASN A 462 20.85 20.66 30.46
N LYS A 463 21.55 19.62 29.97
CA LYS A 463 22.76 19.79 29.13
C LYS A 463 22.52 20.60 27.85
N LEU A 464 21.35 20.49 27.23
CA LEU A 464 20.98 21.26 26.04
C LEU A 464 20.75 22.74 26.39
N ALA A 465 19.98 23.03 27.44
CA ALA A 465 19.73 24.39 27.93
C ALA A 465 21.02 25.07 28.43
N GLU A 466 21.96 24.31 28.98
CA GLU A 466 23.32 24.73 29.35
C GLU A 466 24.27 24.90 28.15
N GLY A 467 23.82 24.65 26.91
CA GLY A 467 24.63 24.78 25.70
C GLY A 467 25.76 23.75 25.54
N LYS A 468 25.76 22.65 26.31
CA LYS A 468 26.85 21.66 26.33
C LYS A 468 26.89 20.80 25.06
N ILE A 469 28.11 20.46 24.62
CA ILE A 469 28.37 19.72 23.38
C ILE A 469 28.86 18.29 23.69
N PRO A 470 28.36 17.24 23.01
CA PRO A 470 28.86 15.87 23.18
C PRO A 470 30.29 15.70 22.63
N THR A 471 31.27 15.61 23.53
CA THR A 471 32.69 15.41 23.21
C THR A 471 33.07 13.93 22.99
N LEU A 472 32.32 13.00 23.58
CA LEU A 472 32.57 11.56 23.51
C LEU A 472 31.60 10.84 22.55
N PRO A 473 32.01 9.71 21.94
CA PRO A 473 31.13 8.90 21.12
C PRO A 473 30.02 8.21 21.96
N PRO A 474 28.88 7.83 21.36
CA PRO A 474 28.58 7.82 19.92
C PRO A 474 28.17 9.19 19.36
N PHE A 475 28.83 9.62 18.28
CA PHE A 475 28.55 10.88 17.58
C PHE A 475 27.28 10.86 16.69
N THR A 476 26.46 9.83 16.83
CA THR A 476 25.15 9.70 16.16
C THR A 476 24.13 9.11 17.13
N SER A 477 22.95 9.71 17.21
CA SER A 477 21.85 9.23 18.04
C SER A 477 20.66 8.81 17.17
N ARG A 478 19.92 7.82 17.68
CA ARG A 478 18.64 7.36 17.13
C ARG A 478 17.65 7.29 18.27
N GLN A 479 16.74 8.25 18.30
CA GLN A 479 15.64 8.27 19.25
C GLN A 479 14.32 7.93 18.55
N ALA A 480 13.32 7.53 19.34
CA ALA A 480 11.98 7.28 18.85
C ALA A 480 10.99 7.83 19.88
N ILE A 481 10.15 8.76 19.44
CA ILE A 481 9.04 9.32 20.21
C ILE A 481 7.72 8.87 19.60
N ARG A 482 6.62 9.04 20.33
CA ARG A 482 5.25 8.74 19.93
C ARG A 482 4.36 9.94 20.22
N THR A 483 3.61 10.38 19.22
CA THR A 483 2.60 11.44 19.42
C THR A 483 1.52 10.99 20.41
N GLN A 484 0.90 11.91 21.15
CA GLN A 484 0.04 11.64 22.31
C GLN A 484 -1.36 11.04 22.01
N ASP A 485 -1.53 10.28 20.93
CA ASP A 485 -2.72 9.45 20.69
C ASP A 485 -2.55 8.03 21.26
N ALA A 486 -3.61 7.44 21.79
CA ALA A 486 -3.62 6.06 22.31
C ALA A 486 -4.10 5.03 21.28
N ARG A 487 -4.91 5.44 20.28
CA ARG A 487 -5.36 4.52 19.20
C ARG A 487 -4.20 4.23 18.26
N ASN A 488 -3.69 5.30 17.67
CA ASN A 488 -2.68 5.27 16.62
C ASN A 488 -1.53 6.21 17.01
N PRO A 489 -0.70 5.87 18.02
CA PRO A 489 0.49 6.64 18.37
C PRO A 489 1.46 6.66 17.19
N VAL A 490 1.43 7.75 16.41
CA VAL A 490 2.36 7.98 15.30
C VAL A 490 3.78 7.97 15.85
N THR A 491 4.58 7.01 15.41
CA THR A 491 5.97 6.88 15.83
C THR A 491 6.81 7.83 15.00
N VAL A 492 7.60 8.67 15.67
CA VAL A 492 8.52 9.61 15.02
C VAL A 492 9.94 9.23 15.43
N HIS A 493 10.73 8.81 14.45
CA HIS A 493 12.15 8.54 14.63
C HIS A 493 12.95 9.83 14.45
N ILE A 494 13.86 10.10 15.38
CA ILE A 494 14.79 11.22 15.30
C ILE A 494 16.18 10.64 15.06
N TYR A 495 16.75 10.92 13.89
CA TYR A 495 18.12 10.58 13.54
C TYR A 495 18.96 11.85 13.62
N SER A 496 20.04 11.82 14.40
CA SER A 496 20.91 12.99 14.59
C SER A 496 22.38 12.60 14.54
N LYS A 497 23.21 13.54 14.10
CA LYS A 497 24.67 13.42 14.07
C LYS A 497 25.33 14.74 14.47
N SER A 498 26.48 14.67 15.12
CA SER A 498 27.38 15.81 15.27
C SER A 498 28.40 15.88 14.12
N GLU A 499 29.12 16.98 14.01
CA GLU A 499 30.26 17.16 13.09
C GLU A 499 31.29 16.03 13.21
N SER A 500 31.62 15.62 14.44
CA SER A 500 32.58 14.55 14.76
C SER A 500 32.25 13.19 14.12
N SER A 501 30.99 12.95 13.75
CA SER A 501 30.57 11.72 13.07
C SER A 501 31.19 11.52 11.69
N LYS A 502 31.50 12.62 10.98
CA LYS A 502 31.91 12.66 9.56
C LYS A 502 30.93 11.94 8.59
N TYR A 503 29.74 11.54 9.05
CA TYR A 503 28.77 10.78 8.27
C TYR A 503 27.86 11.68 7.44
N GLU A 504 27.39 11.11 6.33
CA GLU A 504 26.40 11.71 5.42
C GLU A 504 25.00 11.34 5.93
N ILE A 505 24.18 12.33 6.32
CA ILE A 505 22.91 12.09 7.03
C ILE A 505 21.93 11.22 6.21
N TYR A 506 21.85 11.36 4.89
CA TYR A 506 20.88 10.64 4.07
C TYR A 506 21.26 9.17 3.87
N LYS A 507 22.40 8.86 3.25
CA LYS A 507 22.81 7.48 2.91
C LYS A 507 23.42 6.73 4.08
N LYS A 508 24.27 7.38 4.89
CA LYS A 508 25.02 6.70 5.96
C LYS A 508 24.25 6.63 7.28
N VAL A 509 23.25 7.49 7.50
CA VAL A 509 22.34 7.40 8.66
C VAL A 509 20.94 6.93 8.24
N ILE A 510 20.14 7.76 7.54
CA ILE A 510 18.71 7.46 7.26
C ILE A 510 18.54 6.14 6.51
N VAL A 511 19.09 5.98 5.30
CA VAL A 511 18.94 4.75 4.49
C VAL A 511 19.49 3.51 5.21
N LYS A 512 20.66 3.64 5.86
CA LYS A 512 21.31 2.56 6.63
C LYS A 512 20.43 2.06 7.78
N VAL A 513 19.72 2.96 8.46
CA VAL A 513 18.87 2.63 9.63
C VAL A 513 17.46 2.23 9.22
N LEU A 514 16.82 2.97 8.31
CA LEU A 514 15.47 2.68 7.80
C LEU A 514 15.39 1.38 6.99
N LYS A 515 16.50 0.96 6.37
CA LYS A 515 16.56 -0.25 5.52
C LYS A 515 15.52 -0.22 4.39
N LYS A 516 15.24 0.98 3.86
CA LYS A 516 14.38 1.27 2.70
C LYS A 516 15.12 2.22 1.75
N THR A 517 14.77 2.22 0.47
CA THR A 517 15.18 3.29 -0.45
C THR A 517 14.41 4.56 -0.08
N ILE A 518 14.95 5.75 -0.38
CA ILE A 518 14.26 7.03 -0.18
C ILE A 518 14.25 7.85 -1.46
N LYS A 519 13.14 8.56 -1.73
CA LYS A 519 13.07 9.66 -2.70
C LYS A 519 13.31 10.97 -1.94
N VAL A 520 14.12 11.89 -2.48
CA VAL A 520 14.58 13.11 -1.77
C VAL A 520 14.26 14.39 -2.54
N TRP A 521 13.59 15.32 -1.87
CA TRP A 521 13.47 16.73 -2.28
C TRP A 521 14.44 17.55 -1.44
N SER A 522 15.46 18.12 -2.09
CA SER A 522 16.46 18.94 -1.43
C SER A 522 17.33 19.65 -2.46
N ARG A 523 17.84 20.83 -2.10
CA ARG A 523 18.95 21.47 -2.80
C ARG A 523 20.16 20.53 -2.77
N ARG A 524 20.80 20.34 -3.92
CA ARG A 524 21.92 19.40 -4.12
C ARG A 524 23.15 20.08 -4.70
N ASP A 525 24.34 19.58 -4.38
CA ASP A 525 25.57 19.98 -5.04
C ASP A 525 25.89 19.00 -6.20
N SER A 526 26.88 19.32 -7.03
CA SER A 526 27.30 18.44 -8.13
C SER A 526 28.06 17.18 -7.66
N LYS A 527 28.20 16.97 -6.34
CA LYS A 527 29.08 15.95 -5.73
C LYS A 527 28.29 14.81 -5.09
N LEU A 528 27.05 15.04 -4.63
CA LEU A 528 26.12 13.99 -4.22
C LEU A 528 25.07 13.74 -5.31
N LYS A 529 25.11 12.54 -5.91
CA LYS A 529 24.18 12.08 -6.94
C LYS A 529 23.16 11.10 -6.37
N GLY A 530 22.01 11.01 -7.05
CA GLY A 530 21.10 9.87 -6.89
C GLY A 530 21.81 8.56 -7.24
N ASP A 531 21.43 7.49 -6.56
CA ASP A 531 22.03 6.16 -6.62
C ASP A 531 20.96 5.14 -7.01
N CYS A 532 21.17 4.44 -8.12
CA CYS A 532 20.30 3.38 -8.63
C CYS A 532 21.11 2.11 -8.93
N ARG A 533 22.08 1.76 -8.06
CA ARG A 533 23.15 0.80 -8.39
C ARG A 533 23.28 -0.37 -7.40
N GLY A 534 22.73 -1.53 -7.79
CA GLY A 534 23.00 -2.82 -7.16
C GLY A 534 21.98 -3.25 -6.09
N SER A 535 22.20 -4.41 -5.47
CA SER A 535 21.24 -5.09 -4.59
C SER A 535 21.11 -4.50 -3.17
N GLN A 536 21.30 -3.19 -3.01
CA GLN A 536 21.20 -2.48 -1.73
C GLN A 536 20.15 -1.36 -1.79
N ARG A 537 19.95 -0.62 -0.69
CA ARG A 537 18.96 0.48 -0.64
C ARG A 537 19.55 1.79 -1.14
N HIS A 538 18.70 2.60 -1.76
CA HIS A 538 19.09 3.68 -2.66
C HIS A 538 18.61 5.07 -2.22
N ILE A 539 19.09 6.10 -2.93
CA ILE A 539 18.58 7.47 -2.89
C ILE A 539 18.14 7.85 -4.30
N ARG A 540 16.86 8.13 -4.48
CA ARG A 540 16.27 8.68 -5.72
C ARG A 540 16.07 10.19 -5.54
N LEU A 541 16.35 10.98 -6.56
CA LEU A 541 16.20 12.44 -6.51
C LEU A 541 14.90 12.87 -7.17
N ILE A 542 14.19 13.80 -6.54
CA ILE A 542 12.96 14.39 -7.05
C ILE A 542 13.32 15.57 -7.99
N LYS A 543 12.62 15.64 -9.11
CA LYS A 543 12.83 16.60 -10.20
C LYS A 543 12.35 18.00 -9.82
N SER A 544 13.07 19.02 -10.30
CA SER A 544 12.67 20.43 -10.21
C SER A 544 12.28 20.95 -11.61
N PRO A 545 11.26 21.81 -11.76
CA PRO A 545 10.25 22.16 -10.76
C PRO A 545 9.30 20.98 -10.47
N ALA A 546 8.52 21.10 -9.39
CA ALA A 546 7.42 20.19 -9.04
C ALA A 546 6.17 21.00 -8.65
N ALA A 547 5.03 20.33 -8.44
CA ALA A 547 3.78 20.96 -8.04
C ALA A 547 3.22 20.38 -6.74
N ILE A 548 2.78 21.25 -5.82
CA ILE A 548 2.15 20.92 -4.55
C ILE A 548 0.70 21.41 -4.61
N ASN A 549 -0.21 20.48 -4.90
CA ASN A 549 -1.65 20.73 -4.98
C ASN A 549 -2.03 21.99 -5.80
N GLY A 550 -1.52 22.07 -7.03
CA GLY A 550 -1.75 23.20 -7.95
C GLY A 550 -0.71 24.32 -7.89
N HIS A 551 0.12 24.42 -6.85
CA HIS A 551 1.15 25.46 -6.74
C HIS A 551 2.52 24.94 -7.17
N ASN A 552 3.17 25.65 -8.08
CA ASN A 552 4.52 25.31 -8.53
C ASN A 552 5.57 25.63 -7.45
N THR A 553 6.55 24.75 -7.29
CA THR A 553 7.73 24.96 -6.45
C THR A 553 9.00 24.47 -7.17
N ASN A 554 10.15 25.03 -6.79
CA ASN A 554 11.45 24.69 -7.37
C ASN A 554 12.54 24.78 -6.30
N LEU A 555 13.68 24.12 -6.53
CA LEU A 555 14.76 24.02 -5.54
C LEU A 555 15.48 25.37 -5.32
N GLU A 556 15.28 26.35 -6.20
CA GLU A 556 15.88 27.67 -6.13
C GLU A 556 15.14 28.58 -5.13
N SER A 557 13.81 28.48 -5.02
CA SER A 557 12.96 29.23 -4.08
C SER A 557 12.49 28.43 -2.85
N ASP A 558 12.43 27.10 -2.93
CA ASP A 558 12.08 26.21 -1.81
C ASP A 558 13.30 25.94 -0.93
N ILE A 559 13.20 26.12 0.39
CA ILE A 559 14.29 25.83 1.34
C ILE A 559 14.06 24.57 2.17
N THR A 560 12.98 23.84 1.90
CA THR A 560 12.69 22.59 2.60
C THR A 560 13.62 21.48 2.12
N ASN A 561 13.96 20.58 3.03
CA ASN A 561 14.57 19.30 2.68
C ASN A 561 13.74 18.20 3.32
N TRP A 562 13.29 17.26 2.50
CA TRP A 562 12.45 16.14 2.93
C TRP A 562 12.67 14.91 2.06
N ALA A 563 12.26 13.75 2.60
CA ALA A 563 12.38 12.47 1.93
C ALA A 563 11.20 11.54 2.25
N VAL A 564 10.88 10.64 1.32
CA VAL A 564 9.84 9.61 1.48
C VAL A 564 10.38 8.22 1.22
N SER A 565 9.92 7.23 1.99
CA SER A 565 10.39 5.85 1.89
C SER A 565 9.74 5.06 0.75
N ASP A 566 10.56 4.42 -0.08
CA ASP A 566 10.18 3.72 -1.30
C ASP A 566 10.64 2.23 -1.23
N PRO A 567 9.72 1.25 -1.12
CA PRO A 567 8.35 1.38 -0.64
C PRO A 567 8.30 1.60 0.88
N GLY A 568 7.17 2.11 1.40
CA GLY A 568 6.96 2.17 2.84
C GLY A 568 5.79 3.05 3.30
N ASN A 569 6.08 3.86 4.31
CA ASN A 569 5.12 4.54 5.19
C ASN A 569 5.77 5.71 5.95
N ILE A 570 7.02 6.06 5.64
CA ILE A 570 7.83 7.02 6.41
C ILE A 570 8.12 8.27 5.58
N PHE A 571 7.73 9.43 6.12
CA PHE A 571 8.11 10.77 5.64
C PHE A 571 9.15 11.36 6.59
N CYS A 572 10.23 11.93 6.06
CA CYS A 572 11.29 12.58 6.84
C CYS A 572 11.41 14.05 6.45
N HIS A 573 11.47 14.96 7.43
CA HIS A 573 12.08 16.28 7.26
C HIS A 573 13.55 16.21 7.68
N ILE A 574 14.44 16.89 6.94
CA ILE A 574 15.88 17.00 7.23
C ILE A 574 16.24 18.48 7.32
N ASP A 575 17.06 18.88 8.31
CA ASP A 575 17.47 20.28 8.48
C ASP A 575 18.59 20.71 7.51
N LYS A 576 19.44 19.76 7.08
CA LYS A 576 20.53 19.96 6.12
C LYS A 576 20.17 19.58 4.68
N PRO A 577 20.61 20.36 3.67
CA PRO A 577 20.45 20.02 2.27
C PRO A 577 21.32 18.83 1.83
N TYR A 578 21.04 18.26 0.66
CA TYR A 578 21.73 17.12 0.06
C TYR A 578 23.06 17.53 -0.60
N PHE A 579 23.93 18.16 0.20
CA PHE A 579 25.27 18.57 -0.18
C PHE A 579 26.33 17.62 0.40
N LYS A 580 27.55 17.65 -0.13
CA LYS A 580 28.68 16.87 0.40
C LYS A 580 29.26 17.47 1.70
N ASN A 581 29.21 18.79 1.87
CA ASN A 581 29.82 19.49 3.01
C ASN A 581 29.16 19.14 4.35
N GLN A 582 27.84 18.89 4.40
CA GLN A 582 27.16 18.52 5.65
C GLN A 582 27.71 17.26 6.33
N THR A 583 28.54 16.46 5.65
CA THR A 583 29.34 15.41 6.32
C THR A 583 30.15 15.95 7.51
N ARG A 584 30.65 17.19 7.42
CA ARG A 584 31.41 17.93 8.46
C ARG A 584 30.55 18.89 9.31
N GLU A 585 29.23 18.73 9.31
CA GLU A 585 28.30 19.60 10.04
C GLU A 585 27.38 18.77 10.95
N PRO A 586 26.81 19.33 12.02
CA PRO A 586 25.68 18.70 12.70
C PRO A 586 24.46 18.61 11.75
N ALA A 587 23.64 17.57 11.90
CA ALA A 587 22.41 17.39 11.12
C ALA A 587 21.35 16.55 11.86
N MET A 588 20.08 16.83 11.60
CA MET A 588 18.92 16.11 12.13
C MET A 588 17.95 15.71 11.01
N ALA A 589 17.35 14.53 11.15
CA ALA A 589 16.19 14.10 10.40
C ALA A 589 15.07 13.64 11.33
N VAL A 590 13.87 14.18 11.12
CA VAL A 590 12.65 13.87 11.88
C VAL A 590 11.72 13.08 10.96
N CYS A 591 11.66 11.77 11.20
CA CYS A 591 11.02 10.79 10.33
C CYS A 591 9.74 10.23 10.96
N ILE A 592 8.60 10.67 10.43
CA ILE A 592 7.24 10.30 10.86
C ILE A 592 6.82 9.01 10.15
N ASP A 593 6.51 7.96 10.91
CA ASP A 593 5.88 6.73 10.40
C ASP A 593 4.36 6.94 10.32
N ASN A 594 3.89 7.35 9.14
CA ASN A 594 2.49 7.61 8.84
C ASN A 594 2.21 7.49 7.33
N ILE A 595 1.35 6.54 6.94
CA ILE A 595 1.04 6.26 5.53
C ILE A 595 0.29 7.40 4.84
N ASN A 596 -0.57 8.16 5.55
CA ASN A 596 -1.33 9.28 4.98
C ASN A 596 -0.39 10.42 4.58
N ILE A 597 0.51 10.82 5.48
CA ILE A 597 1.54 11.84 5.22
C ILE A 597 2.47 11.36 4.10
N LEU A 598 2.96 10.12 4.13
CA LEU A 598 3.77 9.56 3.03
C LEU A 598 3.03 9.74 1.70
N THR A 599 1.77 9.31 1.60
CA THR A 599 1.03 9.25 0.32
C THR A 599 0.90 10.63 -0.34
N ARG A 600 0.83 11.71 0.45
CA ARG A 600 0.76 13.09 -0.06
C ARG A 600 2.11 13.61 -0.56
N PHE A 601 3.21 13.28 0.12
CA PHE A 601 4.56 13.62 -0.33
C PHE A 601 5.09 12.70 -1.43
N ASP A 602 4.64 11.44 -1.48
CA ASP A 602 5.03 10.49 -2.53
C ASP A 602 4.36 10.79 -3.88
N ALA A 603 3.16 11.37 -3.85
CA ALA A 603 2.50 11.93 -5.04
C ALA A 603 3.30 13.10 -5.66
N ILE A 604 3.93 13.95 -4.83
CA ILE A 604 4.87 14.99 -5.30
C ILE A 604 6.16 14.31 -5.81
N ALA A 605 6.65 13.31 -5.08
CA ALA A 605 7.83 12.51 -5.43
C ALA A 605 7.64 11.55 -6.62
N ALA A 606 6.49 11.56 -7.30
CA ALA A 606 6.26 10.79 -8.51
C ALA A 606 7.12 11.28 -9.68
N GLN A 607 7.51 12.56 -9.68
CA GLN A 607 8.41 13.14 -10.67
C GLN A 607 9.87 12.98 -10.22
N LEU A 608 10.50 11.87 -10.61
CA LEU A 608 11.92 11.63 -10.34
C LEU A 608 12.83 12.18 -11.46
N GLU A 609 14.12 12.36 -11.14
CA GLU A 609 15.15 12.65 -12.15
C GLU A 609 15.49 11.39 -12.96
N ASP A 610 14.72 11.15 -14.02
CA ASP A 610 14.90 9.98 -14.89
C ASP A 610 16.14 10.04 -15.79
N PHE A 611 17.11 9.18 -15.48
CA PHE A 611 18.09 8.64 -16.44
C PHE A 611 17.74 7.19 -16.82
N HIS A 612 16.44 6.89 -17.04
CA HIS A 612 15.93 5.53 -17.21
C HIS A 612 15.16 5.29 -18.51
N LYS A 613 15.93 4.97 -19.57
CA LYS A 613 15.48 4.45 -20.88
C LYS A 613 14.68 5.47 -21.70
N THR A 614 15.35 6.02 -22.71
CA THR A 614 14.75 7.01 -23.62
C THR A 614 14.91 6.55 -25.06
N ILE A 615 13.81 6.52 -25.81
CA ILE A 615 13.83 6.43 -27.28
C ILE A 615 13.42 7.81 -27.81
N VAL A 616 14.23 8.37 -28.70
CA VAL A 616 13.95 9.64 -29.39
C VAL A 616 13.86 9.38 -30.89
N TYR A 617 12.75 9.79 -31.50
CA TYR A 617 12.59 9.83 -32.95
C TYR A 617 12.44 11.28 -33.41
N LYS A 618 13.39 11.73 -34.24
CA LYS A 618 13.31 12.98 -35.00
C LYS A 618 12.66 12.67 -36.34
N ALA A 619 11.53 13.31 -36.65
CA ALA A 619 10.94 13.25 -37.98
C ALA A 619 11.73 14.15 -38.96
N PRO A 620 11.76 13.83 -40.27
CA PRO A 620 12.36 14.71 -41.27
C PRO A 620 11.81 16.14 -41.20
N GLY A 621 12.68 17.14 -41.25
CA GLY A 621 12.31 18.56 -41.20
C GLY A 621 11.93 19.09 -39.81
N GLN A 622 11.84 18.25 -38.77
CA GLN A 622 11.47 18.69 -37.42
C GLN A 622 12.70 18.98 -36.55
N PRO A 623 12.82 20.17 -35.92
CA PRO A 623 13.93 20.47 -35.01
C PRO A 623 13.84 19.70 -33.68
N ASN A 624 12.61 19.47 -33.20
CA ASN A 624 12.33 18.75 -31.96
C ASN A 624 12.14 17.24 -32.25
N GLY A 625 12.62 16.38 -31.35
CA GLY A 625 12.33 14.94 -31.39
C GLY A 625 11.05 14.60 -30.63
N LYS A 626 10.30 13.60 -31.10
CA LYS A 626 9.30 12.88 -30.29
C LYS A 626 10.03 11.90 -29.37
N ILE A 627 9.55 11.76 -28.13
CA ILE A 627 10.22 11.00 -27.07
C ILE A 627 9.27 9.94 -26.50
N ILE A 628 9.76 8.72 -26.28
CA ILE A 628 9.15 7.74 -25.38
C ILE A 628 10.07 7.54 -24.18
N LEU A 629 9.50 7.70 -22.99
CA LEU A 629 10.10 7.32 -21.71
C LEU A 629 9.50 5.99 -21.26
N ALA A 630 10.29 5.10 -20.64
CA ALA A 630 9.82 3.78 -20.24
C ALA A 630 9.13 3.75 -18.85
N THR A 631 8.24 4.72 -18.61
CA THR A 631 7.32 4.76 -17.47
C THR A 631 5.92 4.26 -17.89
N ALA A 632 4.93 4.31 -17.00
CA ALA A 632 3.66 3.59 -17.19
C ALA A 632 2.68 4.21 -18.21
N ALA A 633 2.99 5.36 -18.82
CA ALA A 633 2.22 5.98 -19.89
C ALA A 633 2.88 5.71 -21.25
N VAL A 634 2.11 5.31 -22.26
CA VAL A 634 2.63 4.78 -23.53
C VAL A 634 2.46 5.78 -24.69
N SER A 635 2.64 7.07 -24.41
CA SER A 635 2.53 8.18 -25.38
C SER A 635 3.87 8.52 -26.05
N TRP A 636 3.81 9.12 -27.24
CA TRP A 636 4.94 9.87 -27.82
C TRP A 636 4.84 11.33 -27.40
N ASP A 637 5.65 11.73 -26.43
CA ASP A 637 5.68 13.10 -25.95
C ASP A 637 6.52 13.98 -26.88
N VAL A 638 6.28 15.29 -26.92
CA VAL A 638 7.13 16.22 -27.68
C VAL A 638 8.34 16.60 -26.83
N GLY A 639 9.54 16.42 -27.38
CA GLY A 639 10.79 16.83 -26.73
C GLY A 639 10.81 18.33 -26.46
N ALA A 640 11.08 18.70 -25.21
CA ALA A 640 10.90 20.07 -24.70
C ALA A 640 11.76 21.15 -25.36
N GLN A 641 12.77 20.78 -26.14
CA GLN A 641 13.67 21.67 -26.90
C GLN A 641 14.17 20.96 -28.19
N ALA A 642 14.71 21.74 -29.12
CA ALA A 642 15.30 21.25 -30.36
C ALA A 642 16.57 20.40 -30.11
N LEU A 643 16.84 19.46 -31.01
CA LEU A 643 18.04 18.61 -30.98
C LEU A 643 19.35 19.36 -31.25
N SER A 644 19.28 20.63 -31.69
CA SER A 644 20.41 21.55 -31.79
C SER A 644 20.69 22.36 -30.51
N SER A 645 19.78 22.35 -29.52
CA SER A 645 20.02 23.02 -28.24
C SER A 645 20.94 22.19 -27.35
N PRO A 646 22.09 22.73 -26.87
CA PRO A 646 22.91 22.03 -25.87
C PRO A 646 22.19 21.93 -24.51
N ASN A 647 21.15 22.74 -24.28
CA ASN A 647 20.47 22.87 -23.00
C ASN A 647 19.07 22.21 -23.01
N ARG A 648 18.68 21.66 -21.85
CA ARG A 648 17.32 21.21 -21.50
C ARG A 648 16.67 20.09 -22.35
N HIS A 649 17.34 19.54 -23.36
CA HIS A 649 16.89 18.28 -24.00
C HIS A 649 17.68 17.07 -23.45
N SER A 650 17.04 15.91 -23.36
CA SER A 650 17.56 14.72 -22.65
C SER A 650 18.83 14.12 -23.26
N PHE A 651 19.17 14.43 -24.51
CA PHE A 651 20.24 13.75 -25.23
C PHE A 651 21.59 14.49 -25.19
N ALA A 652 21.63 15.83 -25.19
CA ALA A 652 22.83 16.57 -24.80
C ALA A 652 23.20 16.27 -23.34
N MET A 653 22.22 16.21 -22.44
CA MET A 653 22.45 15.83 -21.03
C MET A 653 23.08 14.43 -20.90
N ALA A 654 22.70 13.47 -21.75
CA ALA A 654 23.30 12.13 -21.78
C ALA A 654 24.73 12.11 -22.37
N LEU A 655 25.07 13.09 -23.22
CA LEU A 655 26.36 13.20 -23.91
C LEU A 655 27.26 14.31 -23.35
N GLN A 656 26.86 15.01 -22.28
CA GLN A 656 27.58 16.18 -21.73
C GLN A 656 29.04 15.87 -21.33
N HIS A 657 29.34 14.62 -20.98
CA HIS A 657 30.68 14.13 -20.62
C HIS A 657 31.39 13.35 -21.75
N VAL A 658 30.78 13.31 -22.94
CA VAL A 658 31.35 12.80 -24.20
C VAL A 658 31.82 13.97 -25.06
N VAL A 659 31.05 15.06 -25.06
CA VAL A 659 31.34 16.28 -25.81
C VAL A 659 32.14 17.31 -25.03
N GLY A 660 32.17 17.22 -23.70
CA GLY A 660 32.97 18.08 -22.81
C GLY A 660 33.74 17.27 -21.78
N ASP A 661 34.85 17.81 -21.28
CA ASP A 661 35.76 17.07 -20.41
C ASP A 661 35.22 16.78 -19.01
N ASN A 662 35.48 15.56 -18.55
CA ASN A 662 35.22 15.12 -17.18
C ASN A 662 36.30 14.10 -16.77
N PRO A 663 37.04 14.32 -15.67
CA PRO A 663 38.10 13.40 -15.26
C PRO A 663 37.56 12.00 -14.90
N ASN A 664 36.34 11.90 -14.36
CA ASN A 664 35.76 10.65 -13.83
C ASN A 664 34.84 9.90 -14.82
N VAL A 665 34.71 10.39 -16.05
CA VAL A 665 33.94 9.73 -17.11
C VAL A 665 34.87 9.45 -18.28
N LYS A 666 34.72 8.27 -18.88
CA LYS A 666 35.50 7.78 -20.02
C LYS A 666 34.56 7.12 -21.01
N PHE A 667 34.89 7.12 -22.29
CA PHE A 667 33.99 6.58 -23.31
C PHE A 667 34.71 6.02 -24.53
N LEU A 668 34.03 5.10 -25.20
CA LEU A 668 34.37 4.56 -26.51
C LEU A 668 33.24 4.95 -27.48
N ALA A 669 33.57 5.72 -28.52
CA ALA A 669 32.64 6.18 -29.54
C ALA A 669 32.93 5.52 -30.89
N TYR A 670 31.87 5.09 -31.57
CA TYR A 670 31.95 4.39 -32.85
C TYR A 670 30.92 4.95 -33.83
N ASN A 671 31.33 5.18 -35.08
CA ASN A 671 30.48 5.71 -36.13
C ASN A 671 31.11 5.41 -37.49
N ASN A 672 30.31 4.94 -38.45
CA ASN A 672 30.78 4.63 -39.81
C ASN A 672 30.90 5.87 -40.73
N ALA A 673 30.41 7.02 -40.27
CA ALA A 673 30.70 8.35 -40.81
C ALA A 673 30.95 9.28 -39.61
N PRO A 674 32.13 9.20 -38.95
CA PRO A 674 32.42 9.97 -37.74
C PRO A 674 32.62 11.46 -38.07
N PRO A 675 32.50 12.36 -37.07
CA PRO A 675 32.80 13.78 -37.27
C PRO A 675 34.22 13.99 -37.79
N SER A 676 34.38 14.97 -38.68
CA SER A 676 35.67 15.44 -39.23
C SER A 676 36.52 14.41 -40.01
N VAL A 677 36.02 13.21 -40.33
CA VAL A 677 36.73 12.24 -41.19
C VAL A 677 35.86 11.85 -42.40
N PRO A 678 36.04 12.49 -43.57
CA PRO A 678 35.27 12.17 -44.76
C PRO A 678 35.65 10.81 -45.37
N SER A 679 34.73 10.24 -46.16
CA SER A 679 34.99 9.16 -47.13
C SER A 679 35.51 7.81 -46.60
N ILE A 680 35.36 7.48 -45.31
CA ILE A 680 35.72 6.15 -44.78
C ILE A 680 34.86 5.04 -45.42
N LYS A 681 35.51 4.11 -46.15
CA LYS A 681 34.87 2.87 -46.62
C LYS A 681 34.75 1.86 -45.48
N THR A 682 33.53 1.47 -45.11
CA THR A 682 33.25 0.61 -43.94
C THR A 682 32.44 -0.63 -44.31
N LYS A 683 32.55 -1.69 -43.49
CA LYS A 683 31.71 -2.91 -43.60
C LYS A 683 30.49 -2.88 -42.66
N SER A 684 30.19 -1.72 -42.08
CA SER A 684 29.27 -1.57 -40.96
C SER A 684 28.53 -0.24 -41.00
N ASN A 685 27.25 -0.22 -40.64
CA ASN A 685 26.43 0.99 -40.55
C ASN A 685 26.16 1.43 -39.10
N SER A 686 26.75 0.74 -38.12
CA SER A 686 26.50 0.97 -36.69
C SER A 686 27.16 2.26 -36.18
N LYS A 687 26.42 3.01 -35.35
CA LYS A 687 26.89 4.21 -34.67
C LYS A 687 26.43 4.23 -33.21
N GLY A 688 27.21 4.82 -32.31
CA GLY A 688 26.91 4.86 -30.89
C GLY A 688 28.09 5.21 -30.00
N VAL A 689 27.83 5.24 -28.69
CA VAL A 689 28.83 5.51 -27.65
C VAL A 689 28.59 4.57 -26.46
N ILE A 690 29.66 4.02 -25.91
CA ILE A 690 29.69 3.36 -24.60
C ILE A 690 30.38 4.33 -23.63
N ILE A 691 29.69 4.73 -22.57
CA ILE A 691 30.15 5.68 -21.55
C ILE A 691 30.32 4.93 -20.23
N LEU A 692 31.45 5.11 -19.53
CA LEU A 692 31.79 4.49 -18.24
C LEU A 692 32.08 5.58 -17.19
N ALA A 693 31.69 5.35 -15.94
CA ALA A 693 32.10 6.15 -14.79
C ALA A 693 33.22 5.43 -14.01
N THR A 694 34.44 5.98 -13.99
CA THR A 694 35.65 5.32 -13.42
C THR A 694 35.73 5.39 -11.90
N ASN A 695 34.59 5.49 -11.22
CA ASN A 695 34.48 5.61 -9.76
C ASN A 695 33.22 4.91 -9.19
N GLU A 696 32.36 4.34 -10.04
CA GLU A 696 31.05 3.79 -9.68
C GLU A 696 30.60 2.77 -10.76
N ASP A 697 30.24 1.52 -10.41
CA ASP A 697 29.73 0.50 -11.37
C ASP A 697 28.47 0.97 -12.10
N SER A 698 28.62 1.50 -13.31
CA SER A 698 27.58 1.71 -14.33
C SER A 698 28.22 2.21 -15.61
N ALA A 699 27.54 1.91 -16.71
CA ALA A 699 27.77 2.51 -18.01
C ALA A 699 26.45 2.99 -18.62
N ALA A 700 26.56 3.81 -19.65
CA ALA A 700 25.47 4.07 -20.58
C ALA A 700 25.88 3.57 -21.97
N TRP A 701 24.96 2.90 -22.67
CA TRP A 701 25.11 2.59 -24.08
C TRP A 701 24.09 3.39 -24.89
N ILE A 702 24.61 4.21 -25.80
CA ILE A 702 23.85 5.05 -26.71
C ILE A 702 24.00 4.48 -28.12
N VAL A 703 22.89 4.34 -28.83
CA VAL A 703 22.84 3.92 -30.24
C VAL A 703 22.08 4.98 -31.03
N HIS A 704 22.61 5.39 -32.18
CA HIS A 704 21.97 6.42 -33.03
C HIS A 704 22.16 6.14 -34.51
N THR A 705 21.43 6.89 -35.33
CA THR A 705 21.50 6.86 -36.80
C THR A 705 22.29 8.02 -37.41
N VAL A 706 22.46 9.11 -36.66
CA VAL A 706 23.04 10.40 -37.09
C VAL A 706 24.51 10.26 -37.53
N PRO A 707 24.88 10.57 -38.79
CA PRO A 707 26.28 10.71 -39.22
C PRO A 707 26.93 11.99 -38.66
N GLY A 708 28.26 12.06 -38.64
CA GLY A 708 29.00 13.25 -38.18
C GLY A 708 28.88 13.55 -36.68
N PHE A 709 28.44 12.59 -35.86
CA PHE A 709 28.01 12.81 -34.48
C PHE A 709 28.34 11.60 -33.57
N PRO A 710 28.54 11.77 -32.25
CA PRO A 710 28.86 13.03 -31.58
C PRO A 710 30.32 13.44 -31.80
N ALA A 711 30.59 14.75 -31.79
CA ALA A 711 31.95 15.26 -31.76
C ALA A 711 32.54 15.05 -30.34
N ALA A 712 33.65 14.31 -30.23
CA ALA A 712 34.27 13.99 -28.95
C ALA A 712 35.02 15.23 -28.42
N LYS A 713 34.84 15.58 -27.14
CA LYS A 713 35.58 16.65 -26.42
C LYS A 713 35.69 17.99 -27.16
N THR A 714 34.67 18.36 -27.93
CA THR A 714 34.64 19.54 -28.82
C THR A 714 33.37 20.39 -28.70
N GLY A 715 32.60 20.20 -27.61
CA GLY A 715 31.32 20.84 -27.38
C GLY A 715 30.13 20.13 -28.04
N TYR A 716 28.91 20.37 -27.54
CA TYR A 716 27.72 19.76 -28.13
C TYR A 716 27.39 20.44 -29.47
N ASN A 717 27.57 19.70 -30.57
CA ASN A 717 27.25 20.17 -31.92
C ASN A 717 26.34 19.15 -32.63
N TRP A 718 25.24 19.62 -33.22
CA TRP A 718 24.31 18.81 -34.01
C TRP A 718 24.49 19.11 -35.51
N PRO A 719 24.73 18.11 -36.37
CA PRO A 719 24.87 18.30 -37.82
C PRO A 719 23.60 18.90 -38.45
N LEU A 720 23.66 20.19 -38.83
CA LEU A 720 22.49 20.93 -39.31
C LEU A 720 21.87 20.34 -40.60
N ALA A 721 22.68 19.73 -41.48
CA ALA A 721 22.20 19.03 -42.68
C ALA A 721 21.25 17.86 -42.34
N GLU A 722 21.45 17.22 -41.20
CA GLU A 722 20.62 16.11 -40.71
C GLU A 722 19.31 16.61 -40.07
N ASN A 723 18.99 17.92 -40.13
CA ASN A 723 17.65 18.42 -39.83
C ASN A 723 16.61 18.02 -40.89
N ALA A 724 17.02 17.87 -42.16
CA ALA A 724 16.13 17.44 -43.24
C ALA A 724 15.79 15.93 -43.19
N ARG A 725 16.32 15.17 -42.22
CA ARG A 725 16.31 13.70 -42.20
C ARG A 725 15.68 13.11 -40.95
N GLY A 726 15.12 11.91 -41.10
CA GLY A 726 14.55 11.13 -40.02
C GLY A 726 15.62 10.35 -39.25
N HIS A 727 15.63 10.46 -37.92
CA HIS A 727 16.65 9.85 -37.05
C HIS A 727 16.06 9.22 -35.79
N LEU A 728 16.61 8.06 -35.44
CA LEU A 728 16.33 7.32 -34.21
C LEU A 728 17.57 7.32 -33.32
N LEU A 729 17.36 7.57 -32.03
CA LEU A 729 18.37 7.57 -30.96
C LEU A 729 17.82 6.82 -29.74
N ILE A 730 18.64 5.96 -29.13
CA ILE A 730 18.26 5.09 -28.01
C ILE A 730 19.34 5.22 -26.92
N CYS A 731 18.93 5.48 -25.68
CA CYS A 731 19.82 5.58 -24.52
C CYS A 731 19.48 4.50 -23.49
N LEU A 732 20.45 3.64 -23.16
CA LEU A 732 20.32 2.50 -22.24
C LEU A 732 21.34 2.59 -21.09
N THR A 733 20.87 2.90 -19.89
CA THR A 733 21.66 2.83 -18.65
C THR A 733 21.83 1.36 -18.24
N ILE A 734 23.06 0.95 -17.92
CA ILE A 734 23.48 -0.46 -17.72
C ILE A 734 24.53 -0.56 -16.61
N LEU A 735 24.78 -1.77 -16.11
CA LEU A 735 25.95 -2.03 -15.24
C LEU A 735 27.22 -2.18 -16.08
N GLU A 736 28.36 -1.82 -15.52
CA GLU A 736 29.69 -1.90 -16.16
C GLU A 736 30.00 -3.34 -16.60
N SER A 737 29.66 -4.31 -15.74
CA SER A 737 29.75 -5.75 -16.00
C SER A 737 29.08 -6.23 -17.30
N GLN A 738 28.21 -5.42 -17.92
CA GLN A 738 27.51 -5.73 -19.16
C GLN A 738 28.18 -5.15 -20.43
N ILE A 739 29.19 -4.28 -20.29
CA ILE A 739 29.95 -3.70 -21.41
C ILE A 739 30.57 -4.80 -22.28
N ASN A 740 31.18 -5.81 -21.65
CA ASN A 740 31.84 -6.92 -22.35
C ASN A 740 30.88 -7.73 -23.25
N ALA A 741 29.59 -7.82 -22.89
CA ALA A 741 28.56 -8.46 -23.71
C ALA A 741 28.12 -7.59 -24.91
N ILE A 742 28.06 -6.26 -24.72
CA ILE A 742 27.84 -5.32 -25.83
C ILE A 742 29.03 -5.38 -26.80
N ALA A 743 30.26 -5.35 -26.27
CA ALA A 743 31.48 -5.46 -27.07
C ALA A 743 31.56 -6.76 -27.87
N ALA A 744 31.23 -7.91 -27.27
CA ALA A 744 31.15 -9.20 -27.96
C ALA A 744 30.15 -9.20 -29.15
N SER A 745 29.16 -8.31 -29.12
CA SER A 745 28.21 -8.13 -30.23
C SER A 745 28.77 -7.17 -31.30
N LEU A 746 29.32 -6.03 -30.87
CA LEU A 746 29.92 -5.02 -31.76
C LEU A 746 31.13 -5.59 -32.54
N LEU A 747 31.95 -6.42 -31.91
CA LEU A 747 33.13 -7.07 -32.53
C LEU A 747 32.77 -7.88 -33.80
N LEU A 748 31.59 -8.50 -33.83
CA LEU A 748 31.06 -9.26 -34.98
C LEU A 748 30.36 -8.39 -36.05
N VAL A 749 30.19 -7.10 -35.76
CA VAL A 749 29.55 -6.08 -36.60
C VAL A 749 30.58 -5.07 -37.14
N GLN A 750 31.84 -5.12 -36.67
CA GLN A 750 32.99 -4.36 -37.19
C GLN A 750 32.75 -2.85 -37.36
N PRO A 751 32.24 -2.13 -36.34
CA PRO A 751 32.09 -0.68 -36.40
C PRO A 751 33.46 0.00 -36.38
N VAL A 752 33.56 1.19 -36.99
CA VAL A 752 34.76 2.04 -36.86
C VAL A 752 34.73 2.73 -35.50
N ILE A 753 35.71 2.42 -34.66
CA ILE A 753 35.99 3.17 -33.44
C ILE A 753 36.78 4.42 -33.84
N TYR A 754 36.30 5.60 -33.45
CA TYR A 754 36.99 6.88 -33.74
C TYR A 754 37.42 7.62 -32.47
N TYR A 755 36.97 7.18 -31.30
CA TYR A 755 37.44 7.66 -30.01
C TYR A 755 37.38 6.55 -28.96
N ASN A 756 38.40 6.45 -28.12
CA ASN A 756 38.37 5.66 -26.89
C ASN A 756 39.33 6.23 -25.84
N ASP A 757 38.83 6.59 -24.66
CA ASP A 757 39.67 6.90 -23.49
C ASP A 757 39.39 5.99 -22.27
N ILE A 758 38.63 4.89 -22.45
CA ILE A 758 38.40 3.91 -21.38
C ILE A 758 39.71 3.20 -20.99
N PRO A 759 40.17 3.27 -19.72
CA PRO A 759 41.44 2.70 -19.28
C PRO A 759 41.47 1.16 -19.30
N LYS A 760 42.65 0.61 -19.60
CA LYS A 760 42.89 -0.85 -19.54
C LYS A 760 42.76 -1.45 -18.13
N THR A 761 42.77 -0.64 -17.07
CA THR A 761 42.53 -1.07 -15.68
C THR A 761 41.10 -1.54 -15.50
N GLU A 762 40.12 -0.73 -15.90
CA GLU A 762 38.69 -1.07 -15.80
C GLU A 762 38.35 -2.26 -16.71
N THR A 763 38.96 -2.30 -17.91
CA THR A 763 38.65 -3.32 -18.92
C THR A 763 39.51 -4.59 -18.82
N ALA A 764 40.29 -4.76 -17.75
CA ALA A 764 41.12 -5.95 -17.54
C ALA A 764 40.29 -7.25 -17.57
N GLY A 765 39.07 -7.23 -17.00
CA GLY A 765 38.11 -8.33 -17.04
C GLY A 765 37.28 -8.46 -18.33
N MET A 766 37.53 -7.63 -19.36
CA MET A 766 36.67 -7.48 -20.54
C MET A 766 37.35 -7.86 -21.87
N PRO A 767 37.64 -9.15 -22.11
CA PRO A 767 38.42 -9.59 -23.26
C PRO A 767 37.78 -9.32 -24.63
N TYR A 768 36.45 -9.12 -24.72
CA TYR A 768 35.80 -8.70 -25.98
C TYR A 768 35.83 -7.18 -26.16
N PHE A 769 35.81 -6.40 -25.08
CA PHE A 769 36.01 -4.95 -25.14
C PHE A 769 37.43 -4.62 -25.59
N ASN A 770 38.44 -5.27 -25.01
CA ASN A 770 39.84 -5.02 -25.39
C ASN A 770 40.07 -5.34 -26.87
N LYS A 771 39.54 -6.47 -27.38
CA LYS A 771 39.58 -6.80 -28.82
C LYS A 771 38.85 -5.77 -29.69
N LEU A 772 37.75 -5.17 -29.22
CA LEU A 772 37.01 -4.14 -29.96
C LEU A 772 37.76 -2.81 -30.01
N ALA A 773 38.32 -2.37 -28.88
CA ALA A 773 39.14 -1.16 -28.78
C ALA A 773 40.44 -1.28 -29.59
N GLU A 774 40.98 -2.50 -29.72
CA GLU A 774 42.13 -2.83 -30.57
C GLU A 774 41.76 -3.07 -32.06
N GLY A 775 40.49 -2.89 -32.45
CA GLY A 775 40.02 -3.06 -33.83
C GLY A 775 40.08 -4.49 -34.38
N LYS A 776 40.27 -5.51 -33.52
CA LYS A 776 40.49 -6.91 -33.94
C LYS A 776 39.22 -7.55 -34.48
N ILE A 777 39.36 -8.33 -35.55
CA ILE A 777 38.25 -9.02 -36.22
C ILE A 777 38.15 -10.48 -35.75
N PRO A 778 36.95 -11.02 -35.45
CA PRO A 778 36.77 -12.45 -35.16
C PRO A 778 37.01 -13.31 -36.41
N THR A 779 38.08 -14.10 -36.38
CA THR A 779 38.47 -15.03 -37.48
C THR A 779 37.89 -16.43 -37.36
N LEU A 780 37.44 -16.83 -36.16
CA LEU A 780 36.92 -18.17 -35.86
C LEU A 780 35.39 -18.16 -35.61
N PRO A 781 34.67 -19.23 -35.96
CA PRO A 781 33.26 -19.38 -35.67
C PRO A 781 32.99 -19.55 -34.15
N PRO A 782 31.76 -19.27 -33.66
CA PRO A 782 30.57 -18.89 -34.43
C PRO A 782 30.55 -17.40 -34.82
N PHE A 783 30.31 -17.12 -36.10
CA PHE A 783 30.23 -15.75 -36.64
C PHE A 783 28.91 -15.01 -36.31
N THR A 784 28.11 -15.55 -35.40
CA THR A 784 26.83 -15.01 -34.92
C THR A 784 26.84 -14.95 -33.39
N SER A 785 26.17 -13.95 -32.83
CA SER A 785 26.06 -13.77 -31.38
C SER A 785 24.64 -13.37 -30.99
N ARG A 786 24.20 -13.89 -29.85
CA ARG A 786 22.98 -13.50 -29.14
C ARG A 786 23.38 -13.11 -27.74
N GLN A 787 23.48 -11.81 -27.48
CA GLN A 787 23.77 -11.30 -26.13
C GLN A 787 22.49 -10.81 -25.49
N THR A 788 22.45 -10.82 -24.15
CA THR A 788 21.28 -10.40 -23.39
C THR A 788 21.75 -9.52 -22.25
N ILE A 789 21.42 -8.23 -22.32
CA ILE A 789 21.71 -7.25 -21.28
C ILE A 789 20.40 -6.82 -20.60
N ARG A 790 20.51 -6.25 -19.40
CA ARG A 790 19.40 -5.70 -18.62
C ARG A 790 19.68 -4.23 -18.32
N THR A 791 18.70 -3.39 -18.66
CA THR A 791 18.74 -1.96 -18.29
C THR A 791 18.72 -1.81 -16.77
N GLN A 792 19.52 -0.89 -16.26
CA GLN A 792 19.59 -0.54 -14.84
C GLN A 792 18.33 0.23 -14.41
N ASN A 793 17.35 -0.51 -13.88
CA ASN A 793 16.08 -0.01 -13.31
C ASN A 793 15.42 -1.15 -12.50
N ASP A 794 15.21 -0.95 -11.20
CA ASP A 794 14.78 -2.02 -10.28
C ASP A 794 13.27 -2.33 -10.33
N ALA A 795 12.46 -1.37 -10.79
CA ALA A 795 11.01 -1.53 -10.87
C ALA A 795 10.59 -2.40 -12.07
N ALA A 796 11.31 -2.28 -13.19
CA ALA A 796 11.14 -3.12 -14.37
C ALA A 796 12.43 -3.14 -15.22
N PRO A 797 13.37 -4.08 -14.98
CA PRO A 797 14.58 -4.20 -15.80
C PRO A 797 14.23 -4.75 -17.19
N VAL A 798 14.33 -3.91 -18.22
CA VAL A 798 14.08 -4.31 -19.61
C VAL A 798 15.21 -5.23 -20.07
N THR A 799 14.84 -6.41 -20.54
CA THR A 799 15.77 -7.39 -21.14
C THR A 799 15.97 -7.04 -22.61
N VAL A 800 17.16 -6.55 -22.95
CA VAL A 800 17.54 -6.17 -24.31
C VAL A 800 18.38 -7.31 -24.91
N HIS A 801 17.89 -7.88 -26.01
CA HIS A 801 18.61 -8.90 -26.76
C HIS A 801 19.34 -8.27 -27.95
N ILE A 802 20.64 -8.49 -28.05
CA ILE A 802 21.49 -8.02 -29.16
C ILE A 802 21.68 -9.20 -30.14
N TYR A 803 21.41 -8.97 -31.42
CA TYR A 803 21.46 -9.99 -32.47
C TYR A 803 22.23 -9.50 -33.70
N LYS A 804 23.00 -10.40 -34.33
CA LYS A 804 23.43 -10.23 -35.73
C LYS A 804 22.31 -10.68 -36.66
N ILE A 805 21.76 -9.77 -37.48
CA ILE A 805 20.50 -9.98 -38.19
C ILE A 805 20.72 -10.60 -39.59
N TYR A 806 19.97 -11.67 -39.87
CA TYR A 806 19.67 -12.17 -41.22
C TYR A 806 18.20 -12.64 -41.26
N LYS A 807 17.55 -12.64 -42.44
CA LYS A 807 16.12 -13.00 -42.65
C LYS A 807 15.70 -14.27 -41.89
N LYS A 808 16.53 -15.33 -41.94
CA LYS A 808 16.24 -16.63 -41.32
C LYS A 808 16.35 -16.66 -39.78
N VAL A 809 16.97 -15.67 -39.14
CA VAL A 809 17.25 -15.67 -37.69
C VAL A 809 16.11 -15.03 -36.89
N ILE A 810 15.73 -13.79 -37.23
CA ILE A 810 14.88 -12.97 -36.37
C ILE A 810 13.46 -13.55 -36.17
N VAL A 811 12.85 -14.10 -37.22
CA VAL A 811 11.51 -14.74 -37.13
C VAL A 811 11.57 -16.05 -36.35
N LYS A 812 12.62 -16.86 -36.54
CA LYS A 812 12.82 -18.12 -35.79
C LYS A 812 13.00 -17.87 -34.30
N VAL A 813 13.76 -16.83 -33.93
CA VAL A 813 14.03 -16.50 -32.52
C VAL A 813 12.86 -15.80 -31.84
N LEU A 814 12.24 -14.79 -32.48
CA LEU A 814 11.15 -14.02 -31.86
C LEU A 814 9.80 -14.75 -31.86
N LYS A 815 9.64 -15.83 -32.65
CA LYS A 815 8.39 -16.62 -32.78
C LYS A 815 7.13 -15.76 -33.04
N LYS A 816 7.28 -14.60 -33.72
CA LYS A 816 6.19 -13.67 -34.06
C LYS A 816 6.32 -13.15 -35.50
N THR A 817 5.21 -12.76 -36.10
CA THR A 817 5.17 -11.93 -37.31
C THR A 817 5.74 -10.54 -36.99
N ILE A 818 6.58 -9.99 -37.87
CA ILE A 818 7.19 -8.66 -37.70
C ILE A 818 6.83 -7.72 -38.84
N LYS A 819 6.66 -6.44 -38.52
CA LYS A 819 6.57 -5.31 -39.45
C LYS A 819 7.92 -4.60 -39.49
N VAL A 820 8.38 -4.23 -40.69
CA VAL A 820 9.72 -3.67 -40.94
C VAL A 820 9.64 -2.31 -41.63
N TRP A 821 10.32 -1.32 -41.07
CA TRP A 821 10.68 -0.05 -41.70
C TRP A 821 12.17 -0.09 -42.07
N SER A 822 12.46 0.06 -43.35
CA SER A 822 13.81 0.03 -43.92
C SER A 822 13.76 0.57 -45.34
N ARG A 823 14.82 1.22 -45.80
CA ARG A 823 15.05 1.41 -47.23
C ARG A 823 15.18 0.03 -47.91
N ARG A 824 14.80 -0.06 -49.17
CA ARG A 824 14.63 -1.33 -49.90
C ARG A 824 15.63 -1.41 -51.05
N ASP A 825 16.22 -2.57 -51.26
CA ASP A 825 16.66 -2.94 -52.61
C ASP A 825 15.48 -3.58 -53.37
N SER A 826 15.63 -3.76 -54.68
CA SER A 826 14.63 -4.46 -55.51
C SER A 826 14.64 -5.98 -55.32
N LYS A 827 15.51 -6.52 -54.46
CA LYS A 827 15.79 -7.96 -54.30
C LYS A 827 15.05 -8.57 -53.10
N LEU A 828 14.91 -7.83 -51.99
CA LEU A 828 14.28 -8.28 -50.76
C LEU A 828 12.74 -8.06 -50.74
N LYS A 829 12.02 -8.93 -51.44
CA LYS A 829 10.54 -8.95 -51.42
C LYS A 829 9.97 -9.46 -50.09
N GLY A 830 8.83 -8.88 -49.69
CA GLY A 830 8.05 -9.31 -48.51
C GLY A 830 7.47 -10.71 -48.70
N ASP A 831 7.30 -11.46 -47.60
CA ASP A 831 7.07 -12.90 -47.65
C ASP A 831 5.70 -13.26 -47.06
N CYS A 832 4.75 -13.64 -47.94
CA CYS A 832 3.31 -13.72 -47.63
C CYS A 832 2.63 -14.98 -48.20
N ARG A 833 3.38 -16.07 -48.45
CA ARG A 833 2.81 -17.37 -48.85
C ARG A 833 3.16 -18.45 -47.81
N GLY A 834 2.23 -19.36 -47.54
CA GLY A 834 2.38 -20.44 -46.56
C GLY A 834 1.87 -20.10 -45.14
N SER A 835 1.53 -21.13 -44.36
CA SER A 835 0.87 -21.03 -43.04
C SER A 835 1.79 -20.69 -41.87
N GLN A 836 2.95 -20.06 -42.12
CA GLN A 836 3.95 -19.73 -41.09
C GLN A 836 4.23 -18.23 -41.00
N ARG A 837 4.64 -17.79 -39.79
CA ARG A 837 4.81 -16.39 -39.36
C ARG A 837 5.65 -15.55 -40.34
N HIS A 838 5.13 -14.39 -40.74
CA HIS A 838 5.63 -13.61 -41.88
C HIS A 838 6.56 -12.44 -41.51
N ILE A 839 7.23 -11.89 -42.53
CA ILE A 839 7.83 -10.55 -42.51
C ILE A 839 6.97 -9.63 -43.39
N ARG A 840 6.34 -8.63 -42.76
CA ARG A 840 5.54 -7.60 -43.42
C ARG A 840 6.39 -6.34 -43.60
N LEU A 841 6.45 -5.79 -44.81
CA LEU A 841 7.06 -4.49 -45.06
C LEU A 841 6.02 -3.40 -44.80
N ILE A 842 6.40 -2.34 -44.07
CA ILE A 842 5.54 -1.16 -43.88
C ILE A 842 5.45 -0.41 -45.22
N LYS A 843 4.28 0.14 -45.56
CA LYS A 843 4.11 0.98 -46.76
C LYS A 843 4.69 2.38 -46.51
N SER A 844 5.15 3.04 -47.58
CA SER A 844 5.57 4.44 -47.55
C SER A 844 4.56 5.26 -48.35
N PRO A 845 4.13 6.46 -47.90
CA PRO A 845 4.45 7.06 -46.60
C PRO A 845 3.82 6.32 -45.42
N ALA A 846 4.25 6.64 -44.20
CA ALA A 846 3.69 6.16 -42.95
C ALA A 846 3.60 7.30 -41.92
N ALA A 847 2.68 7.20 -40.96
CA ALA A 847 2.52 8.18 -39.88
C ALA A 847 3.11 7.67 -38.56
N ILE A 848 3.81 8.54 -37.83
CA ILE A 848 4.33 8.32 -36.48
C ILE A 848 3.84 9.47 -35.59
N ASN A 849 2.81 9.19 -34.78
CA ASN A 849 2.14 10.15 -33.91
C ASN A 849 1.89 11.51 -34.59
N ASP A 850 1.01 11.48 -35.59
CA ASP A 850 0.50 12.65 -36.35
C ASP A 850 1.49 13.29 -37.33
N HIS A 851 2.73 12.77 -37.44
CA HIS A 851 3.70 13.20 -38.46
C HIS A 851 3.88 12.14 -39.54
N ASN A 852 3.71 12.55 -40.81
CA ASN A 852 4.01 11.71 -41.96
C ASN A 852 5.52 11.65 -42.23
N THR A 853 6.02 10.45 -42.51
CA THR A 853 7.40 10.17 -42.92
C THR A 853 7.43 9.26 -44.15
N ASN A 854 8.53 9.28 -44.90
CA ASN A 854 8.72 8.49 -46.11
C ASN A 854 10.16 7.93 -46.16
N LEU A 855 10.36 6.87 -46.95
CA LEU A 855 11.64 6.16 -47.00
C LEU A 855 12.80 6.95 -47.63
N GLU A 856 12.57 8.05 -48.33
CA GLU A 856 13.64 8.87 -48.92
C GLU A 856 14.15 9.97 -47.99
N ALA A 857 13.28 10.46 -47.09
CA ALA A 857 13.65 11.43 -46.05
C ALA A 857 14.08 10.76 -44.73
N ASP A 858 13.59 9.56 -44.43
CA ASP A 858 13.94 8.79 -43.23
C ASP A 858 15.16 7.87 -43.47
N ILE A 859 16.16 7.89 -42.60
CA ILE A 859 17.32 6.96 -42.67
C ILE A 859 17.28 5.88 -41.57
N THR A 860 16.21 5.84 -40.77
CA THR A 860 16.05 4.85 -39.70
C THR A 860 15.66 3.48 -40.23
N ASN A 861 16.12 2.44 -39.54
CA ASN A 861 15.75 1.06 -39.82
C ASN A 861 15.29 0.43 -38.51
N TRP A 862 14.02 0.00 -38.44
CA TRP A 862 13.41 -0.52 -37.22
C TRP A 862 12.35 -1.58 -37.51
N VAL A 863 12.06 -2.41 -36.49
CA VAL A 863 11.08 -3.51 -36.60
C VAL A 863 10.19 -3.56 -35.36
N VAL A 864 8.92 -3.90 -35.55
CA VAL A 864 7.95 -4.13 -34.46
C VAL A 864 7.24 -5.45 -34.66
N SER A 865 6.97 -6.20 -33.58
CA SER A 865 6.16 -7.42 -33.67
C SER A 865 4.68 -7.07 -33.83
N ASP A 866 3.98 -7.75 -34.74
CA ASP A 866 2.54 -7.55 -34.95
C ASP A 866 1.76 -8.07 -33.72
N PRO A 867 0.99 -7.23 -33.00
CA PRO A 867 0.11 -7.71 -31.94
C PRO A 867 -1.05 -8.48 -32.57
N GLY A 868 -1.18 -9.77 -32.24
CA GLY A 868 -2.30 -10.59 -32.71
C GLY A 868 -3.64 -9.99 -32.26
N LYS A 869 -4.61 -9.89 -33.17
CA LYS A 869 -5.91 -9.25 -32.90
C LYS A 869 -6.61 -9.86 -31.68
N LYS A 870 -6.67 -9.10 -30.59
CA LYS A 870 -7.73 -9.17 -29.56
C LYS A 870 -8.50 -7.84 -29.55
N SER A 871 -9.18 -7.54 -30.65
CA SER A 871 -9.96 -6.32 -30.83
C SER A 871 -11.37 -6.46 -30.23
N ASN A 872 -11.46 -6.51 -28.90
CA ASN A 872 -12.73 -6.35 -28.17
C ASN A 872 -12.88 -4.89 -27.69
N GLN A 873 -12.99 -3.96 -28.63
CA GLN A 873 -13.58 -2.65 -28.35
C GLN A 873 -14.99 -2.66 -28.92
N ARG A 874 -16.00 -2.56 -28.04
CA ARG A 874 -17.35 -2.15 -28.45
C ARG A 874 -17.32 -0.63 -28.66
N THR A 875 -17.54 -0.18 -29.88
CA THR A 875 -18.27 1.07 -30.10
C THR A 875 -19.76 0.79 -29.97
N SER A 876 -20.56 1.81 -29.69
CA SER A 876 -21.98 1.69 -29.30
C SER A 876 -22.93 1.28 -30.43
N ASP A 877 -22.52 1.40 -31.69
CA ASP A 877 -23.46 1.68 -32.80
C ASP A 877 -23.77 0.46 -33.70
N GLY A 878 -23.52 -0.75 -33.21
CA GLY A 878 -24.14 -2.00 -33.68
C GLY A 878 -23.86 -2.50 -35.11
N LYS A 879 -23.10 -1.79 -35.95
CA LYS A 879 -22.88 -2.16 -37.37
C LYS A 879 -21.52 -2.79 -37.64
N CYS A 880 -21.52 -4.02 -38.18
CA CYS A 880 -20.34 -4.70 -38.69
C CYS A 880 -20.05 -4.33 -40.15
N SER A 881 -18.82 -3.89 -40.46
CA SER A 881 -18.32 -3.76 -41.84
C SER A 881 -17.25 -4.82 -42.12
N PHE A 882 -17.50 -5.71 -43.09
CA PHE A 882 -16.64 -6.86 -43.40
C PHE A 882 -15.45 -6.53 -44.31
N GLY A 883 -14.43 -7.39 -44.28
CA GLY A 883 -13.32 -7.39 -45.22
C GLY A 883 -12.73 -8.80 -45.39
N SER A 884 -13.22 -9.54 -46.38
CA SER A 884 -12.86 -10.92 -46.79
C SER A 884 -13.04 -12.03 -45.74
N LEU A 885 -13.74 -13.11 -46.15
CA LEU A 885 -13.92 -14.37 -45.44
C LEU A 885 -13.12 -15.48 -46.15
N GLU A 886 -12.82 -16.57 -45.44
CA GLU A 886 -12.81 -17.91 -46.02
C GLU A 886 -13.98 -18.70 -45.42
N LYS A 887 -14.76 -19.39 -46.26
CA LYS A 887 -15.78 -20.34 -45.80
C LYS A 887 -15.12 -21.67 -45.45
N ILE A 888 -15.37 -22.20 -44.26
CA ILE A 888 -15.10 -23.61 -43.93
C ILE A 888 -16.45 -24.34 -43.91
N VAL A 889 -16.59 -25.37 -44.74
CA VAL A 889 -17.76 -26.27 -44.75
C VAL A 889 -17.36 -27.55 -44.04
N TYR A 890 -18.14 -27.95 -43.04
CA TYR A 890 -18.02 -29.27 -42.41
C TYR A 890 -19.06 -30.22 -42.99
N ARG A 891 -18.61 -31.42 -43.39
CA ARG A 891 -19.43 -32.58 -43.75
C ARG A 891 -19.01 -33.74 -42.84
N LEU A 892 -19.98 -34.42 -42.24
CA LEU A 892 -19.75 -35.60 -41.41
C LEU A 892 -20.01 -36.91 -42.21
N PRO A 893 -19.61 -38.09 -41.70
CA PRO A 893 -19.77 -39.37 -42.41
C PRO A 893 -21.22 -39.74 -42.78
N ASN A 894 -22.22 -39.13 -42.13
CA ASN A 894 -23.64 -39.26 -42.45
C ASN A 894 -24.14 -38.24 -43.51
N ASN A 895 -23.21 -37.60 -44.24
CA ASN A 895 -23.44 -36.74 -45.40
C ASN A 895 -24.28 -35.45 -45.18
N THR A 896 -24.67 -35.14 -43.94
CA THR A 896 -25.29 -33.85 -43.59
C THR A 896 -24.28 -32.69 -43.72
N VAL A 897 -24.74 -31.54 -44.21
CA VAL A 897 -23.92 -30.33 -44.42
C VAL A 897 -24.49 -29.18 -43.60
N TYR A 898 -23.62 -28.47 -42.88
CA TYR A 898 -24.00 -27.30 -42.08
C TYR A 898 -23.42 -25.99 -42.62
N HIS A 899 -24.22 -24.93 -42.54
CA HIS A 899 -23.80 -23.54 -42.75
C HIS A 899 -24.11 -22.74 -41.49
N VAL A 900 -23.10 -22.11 -40.89
CA VAL A 900 -23.25 -21.33 -39.65
C VAL A 900 -22.99 -19.86 -39.93
N VAL A 901 -23.98 -19.02 -39.64
CA VAL A 901 -23.91 -17.55 -39.74
C VAL A 901 -24.34 -16.96 -38.39
N CYS A 902 -23.47 -16.12 -37.83
CA CYS A 902 -23.63 -15.47 -36.52
C CYS A 902 -23.70 -16.44 -35.30
N LYS A 903 -23.40 -15.90 -34.13
CA LYS A 903 -23.17 -16.66 -32.88
C LYS A 903 -24.28 -16.34 -31.88
N ASN A 904 -25.41 -17.05 -31.97
CA ASN A 904 -26.47 -17.03 -30.93
C ASN A 904 -27.42 -18.26 -30.98
N PHE A 905 -26.92 -19.43 -31.41
CA PHE A 905 -27.69 -20.69 -31.49
C PHE A 905 -26.91 -21.90 -30.94
N LEU A 906 -26.08 -21.68 -29.91
CA LEU A 906 -25.27 -22.73 -29.30
C LEU A 906 -25.89 -23.32 -28.03
N GLU A 907 -26.76 -22.59 -27.34
CA GLU A 907 -27.29 -22.99 -26.02
C GLU A 907 -28.42 -24.04 -26.14
N GLU A 908 -29.28 -23.97 -27.16
CA GLU A 908 -30.30 -25.01 -27.41
C GLU A 908 -29.69 -26.35 -27.86
N ALA A 909 -28.56 -26.33 -28.57
CA ALA A 909 -27.87 -27.54 -29.04
C ALA A 909 -27.30 -28.39 -27.89
N ILE A 910 -26.99 -27.77 -26.74
CA ILE A 910 -26.41 -28.44 -25.57
C ILE A 910 -27.44 -29.36 -24.88
N ILE A 911 -28.73 -29.07 -25.00
CA ILE A 911 -29.82 -29.83 -24.34
C ILE A 911 -30.06 -31.22 -25.00
N LYS A 912 -29.59 -31.45 -26.24
CA LYS A 912 -29.82 -32.70 -27.00
C LYS A 912 -28.60 -33.61 -27.18
N GLY A 913 -27.53 -33.41 -26.39
CA GLY A 913 -26.56 -34.46 -26.05
C GLY A 913 -25.72 -35.07 -27.20
N THR A 914 -25.56 -34.40 -28.33
CA THR A 914 -25.07 -35.03 -29.58
C THR A 914 -23.58 -34.85 -29.90
N ILE A 915 -22.73 -34.38 -28.96
CA ILE A 915 -21.28 -34.18 -29.19
C ILE A 915 -20.46 -34.80 -28.06
N ASN A 916 -19.55 -35.71 -28.41
CA ASN A 916 -18.63 -36.37 -27.46
C ASN A 916 -17.47 -35.44 -27.07
N LEU A 917 -17.32 -35.17 -25.77
CA LEU A 917 -16.44 -34.13 -25.21
C LEU A 917 -15.31 -34.69 -24.30
N ALA A 918 -14.94 -35.95 -24.50
CA ALA A 918 -14.10 -36.76 -23.60
C ALA A 918 -12.72 -36.20 -23.19
N GLY A 919 -12.18 -35.20 -23.91
CA GLY A 919 -10.87 -34.61 -23.62
C GLY A 919 -10.90 -33.46 -22.62
N TYR A 920 -11.80 -32.49 -22.79
CA TYR A 920 -11.72 -31.20 -22.09
C TYR A 920 -12.25 -31.25 -20.64
N GLU A 921 -13.29 -32.03 -20.38
CA GLU A 921 -13.85 -32.12 -19.03
C GLU A 921 -12.98 -32.91 -18.04
N LYS A 922 -12.19 -33.88 -18.50
CA LYS A 922 -11.81 -35.02 -17.67
C LYS A 922 -10.90 -34.64 -16.48
N ILE A 923 -9.92 -33.78 -16.69
CA ILE A 923 -9.03 -33.29 -15.61
C ILE A 923 -9.75 -32.26 -14.72
N HIS A 924 -10.57 -31.38 -15.30
CA HIS A 924 -11.33 -30.39 -14.54
C HIS A 924 -12.41 -31.03 -13.64
N ARG A 925 -13.08 -32.09 -14.11
CA ARG A 925 -13.98 -32.93 -13.29
C ARG A 925 -13.22 -33.73 -12.24
N LEU A 926 -12.03 -34.29 -12.54
CA LEU A 926 -11.24 -35.00 -11.54
C LEU A 926 -10.76 -34.09 -10.39
N ILE A 927 -10.42 -32.83 -10.66
CA ILE A 927 -10.05 -31.86 -9.60
C ILE A 927 -11.29 -31.38 -8.80
N LYS A 928 -12.48 -31.22 -9.41
CA LYS A 928 -13.71 -30.97 -8.65
C LYS A 928 -14.14 -32.18 -7.81
N ASN A 929 -14.04 -33.39 -8.35
CA ASN A 929 -14.27 -34.63 -7.59
C ASN A 929 -13.16 -34.90 -6.56
N ALA A 930 -11.98 -34.27 -6.70
CA ALA A 930 -10.94 -34.23 -5.67
C ALA A 930 -11.34 -33.37 -4.44
N THR A 931 -12.57 -32.86 -4.37
CA THR A 931 -13.08 -32.04 -3.25
C THR A 931 -14.57 -32.26 -2.91
N SER A 932 -15.23 -33.29 -3.46
CA SER A 932 -16.68 -33.49 -3.31
C SER A 932 -17.11 -34.14 -1.99
N VAL A 933 -17.14 -33.36 -0.90
CA VAL A 933 -18.02 -33.62 0.25
C VAL A 933 -19.31 -32.82 0.04
N THR A 934 -20.23 -33.40 -0.74
CA THR A 934 -21.63 -32.97 -0.93
C THR A 934 -21.89 -31.48 -1.19
N ASP A 935 -21.16 -30.87 -2.13
CA ASP A 935 -21.67 -29.70 -2.87
C ASP A 935 -21.10 -29.68 -4.29
N HIS A 936 -21.84 -29.16 -5.26
CA HIS A 936 -21.56 -29.37 -6.69
C HIS A 936 -21.09 -28.14 -7.48
N ASP A 937 -21.17 -26.93 -6.92
CA ASP A 937 -21.01 -25.69 -7.70
C ASP A 937 -19.96 -24.70 -7.16
N THR A 938 -18.77 -25.20 -6.80
CA THR A 938 -17.60 -24.32 -6.55
C THR A 938 -16.33 -24.76 -7.29
N ASP A 939 -15.49 -23.78 -7.58
CA ASP A 939 -14.29 -23.90 -8.40
C ASP A 939 -13.05 -24.07 -7.50
N LEU A 940 -12.77 -25.32 -7.13
CA LEU A 940 -11.92 -25.69 -5.99
C LEU A 940 -10.43 -25.77 -6.35
N LYS A 941 -9.58 -25.06 -5.59
CA LYS A 941 -8.23 -24.64 -6.04
C LYS A 941 -7.09 -24.87 -5.01
N ALA A 942 -7.40 -25.32 -3.80
CA ALA A 942 -6.43 -25.82 -2.82
C ALA A 942 -7.12 -26.72 -1.78
N ALA A 943 -6.48 -27.84 -1.40
CA ALA A 943 -6.96 -28.76 -0.36
C ALA A 943 -5.80 -29.29 0.49
N ILE A 944 -6.07 -29.51 1.78
CA ILE A 944 -5.16 -30.10 2.76
C ILE A 944 -5.85 -31.30 3.40
N LEU A 945 -5.20 -32.46 3.36
CA LEU A 945 -5.66 -33.70 3.99
C LEU A 945 -4.70 -34.06 5.13
N TYR A 946 -5.25 -34.23 6.32
CA TYR A 946 -4.56 -34.83 7.45
C TYR A 946 -5.12 -36.23 7.70
N LYS A 947 -4.26 -37.23 7.88
CA LYS A 947 -4.63 -38.57 8.33
C LYS A 947 -3.96 -38.82 9.67
N ALA A 948 -4.77 -39.14 10.68
CA ALA A 948 -4.30 -39.39 12.04
C ALA A 948 -3.62 -40.77 12.17
N PRO A 949 -2.76 -40.96 13.18
CA PRO A 949 -2.19 -42.27 13.52
C PRO A 949 -3.27 -43.34 13.70
N ALA A 950 -2.99 -44.55 13.21
CA ALA A 950 -3.88 -45.72 13.23
C ALA A 950 -5.26 -45.57 12.54
N GLN A 951 -5.63 -44.40 12.01
CA GLN A 951 -6.91 -44.19 11.31
C GLN A 951 -6.80 -44.52 9.82
N ASN A 952 -7.73 -45.31 9.27
CA ASN A 952 -7.78 -45.57 7.82
C ASN A 952 -8.41 -44.39 7.04
N THR A 953 -9.21 -43.56 7.71
CA THR A 953 -9.82 -42.31 7.22
C THR A 953 -8.89 -41.11 7.46
N GLY A 954 -9.35 -39.92 7.09
CA GLY A 954 -8.68 -38.66 7.44
C GLY A 954 -9.65 -37.53 7.78
N LYS A 955 -9.10 -36.32 7.89
CA LYS A 955 -9.83 -35.06 7.98
C LYS A 955 -9.33 -34.12 6.87
N ALA A 956 -10.22 -33.50 6.13
CA ALA A 956 -9.87 -32.56 5.06
C ALA A 956 -10.21 -31.11 5.42
N LEU A 957 -9.34 -30.19 4.99
CA LEU A 957 -9.61 -28.76 4.88
C LEU A 957 -9.59 -28.37 3.40
N ILE A 958 -10.64 -27.69 2.96
CA ILE A 958 -10.87 -27.33 1.56
C ILE A 958 -11.05 -25.82 1.50
N GLY A 959 -10.26 -25.12 0.67
CA GLY A 959 -10.20 -23.66 0.65
C GLY A 959 -11.53 -23.02 0.21
N GLY A 960 -12.18 -22.27 1.11
CA GLY A 960 -13.48 -21.64 0.87
C GLY A 960 -13.96 -20.82 2.08
N ALA A 961 -15.14 -20.19 1.93
CA ALA A 961 -15.68 -19.23 2.90
C ALA A 961 -16.09 -19.82 4.27
N ALA A 962 -16.13 -21.15 4.39
CA ALA A 962 -16.53 -21.88 5.61
C ALA A 962 -15.71 -23.17 5.82
N ALA A 963 -14.41 -23.15 5.51
CA ALA A 963 -13.54 -24.32 5.63
C ALA A 963 -13.50 -24.87 7.06
N ASN A 964 -14.08 -26.06 7.24
CA ASN A 964 -14.09 -26.83 8.49
C ASN A 964 -13.39 -28.18 8.24
N TRP A 965 -12.89 -28.82 9.30
CA TRP A 965 -12.34 -30.17 9.22
C TRP A 965 -13.43 -31.18 8.89
N GLN A 966 -13.57 -31.55 7.62
CA GLN A 966 -14.55 -32.54 7.15
C GLN A 966 -13.99 -33.97 7.35
N VAL A 967 -14.84 -34.92 7.77
CA VAL A 967 -14.46 -36.34 7.78
C VAL A 967 -14.22 -36.80 6.34
N TYR A 968 -13.12 -37.52 6.13
CA TYR A 968 -12.64 -37.87 4.81
C TYR A 968 -12.58 -39.40 4.62
N PRO A 969 -13.01 -39.96 3.47
CA PRO A 969 -13.09 -41.41 3.27
C PRO A 969 -11.74 -42.14 3.38
N ALA A 970 -11.80 -43.48 3.43
CA ALA A 970 -10.63 -44.33 3.67
C ALA A 970 -9.56 -44.15 2.59
N ILE A 971 -8.34 -43.79 3.00
CA ILE A 971 -7.25 -43.40 2.08
C ILE A 971 -6.45 -44.59 1.52
N THR A 972 -6.88 -45.81 1.84
CA THR A 972 -6.19 -47.06 1.51
C THR A 972 -6.59 -47.63 0.14
N GLY A 973 -7.76 -47.25 -0.40
CA GLY A 973 -8.22 -47.60 -1.75
C GLY A 973 -8.01 -46.47 -2.76
N LEU A 974 -8.06 -46.79 -4.07
CA LEU A 974 -7.99 -45.78 -5.15
C LEU A 974 -9.30 -45.01 -5.35
N VAL A 975 -10.42 -45.71 -5.14
CA VAL A 975 -11.78 -45.19 -5.32
C VAL A 975 -12.30 -44.56 -4.02
N ASP A 976 -13.49 -43.97 -4.10
CA ASP A 976 -14.27 -43.40 -2.99
C ASP A 976 -13.62 -42.24 -2.22
N HIS A 977 -12.35 -41.91 -2.46
CA HIS A 977 -11.70 -40.73 -1.92
C HIS A 977 -11.00 -39.85 -2.96
N SER A 978 -10.99 -38.56 -2.63
CA SER A 978 -10.72 -37.47 -3.56
C SER A 978 -9.24 -37.36 -4.00
N PHE A 979 -8.34 -37.85 -3.16
CA PHE A 979 -6.88 -37.82 -3.34
C PHE A 979 -6.39 -39.03 -4.14
N GLY A 980 -7.05 -40.20 -3.99
CA GLY A 980 -6.86 -41.35 -4.88
C GLY A 980 -7.13 -40.96 -6.33
N ARG A 981 -8.25 -40.27 -6.57
CA ARG A 981 -8.58 -39.64 -7.87
C ARG A 981 -7.52 -38.64 -8.34
N ALA A 982 -7.00 -37.79 -7.45
CA ALA A 982 -5.95 -36.82 -7.79
C ALA A 982 -4.61 -37.48 -8.20
N VAL A 983 -4.31 -38.71 -7.73
CA VAL A 983 -3.13 -39.47 -8.14
C VAL A 983 -3.42 -40.60 -9.14
N GLU A 984 -4.66 -40.72 -9.65
CA GLU A 984 -5.09 -41.82 -10.55
C GLU A 984 -4.19 -41.93 -11.80
N HIS A 985 -3.78 -40.79 -12.35
CA HIS A 985 -2.90 -40.70 -13.53
C HIS A 985 -1.40 -40.66 -13.19
N VAL A 986 -1.07 -40.77 -11.89
CA VAL A 986 0.30 -41.00 -11.39
C VAL A 986 0.51 -42.50 -11.20
N VAL A 987 -0.52 -43.22 -10.73
CA VAL A 987 -0.47 -44.67 -10.45
C VAL A 987 -0.86 -45.54 -11.63
N ALA A 988 -1.56 -45.00 -12.63
CA ALA A 988 -1.90 -45.68 -13.88
C ALA A 988 -1.57 -44.80 -15.09
N LEU A 989 -1.29 -45.43 -16.25
CA LEU A 989 -0.86 -44.74 -17.47
C LEU A 989 -1.97 -43.83 -18.04
N ASN A 990 -1.64 -42.58 -18.31
CA ASN A 990 -2.48 -41.63 -19.02
C ASN A 990 -1.73 -41.08 -20.26
N ALA A 991 -2.40 -41.04 -21.41
CA ALA A 991 -1.82 -40.54 -22.65
C ALA A 991 -1.47 -39.04 -22.59
N ASN A 992 -2.31 -38.25 -21.92
CA ASN A 992 -2.25 -36.78 -21.93
C ASN A 992 -1.52 -36.23 -20.70
N ASN A 993 -1.90 -36.62 -19.49
CA ASN A 993 -1.29 -36.09 -18.25
C ASN A 993 0.14 -36.61 -18.09
N LYS A 994 1.11 -35.72 -17.80
CA LYS A 994 2.55 -36.00 -17.70
C LYS A 994 3.09 -35.39 -16.40
N PHE A 995 3.97 -36.10 -15.69
CA PHE A 995 4.39 -35.74 -14.33
C PHE A 995 5.86 -36.05 -14.01
N ILE A 996 6.37 -35.37 -12.97
CA ILE A 996 7.52 -35.84 -12.19
C ILE A 996 7.05 -36.29 -10.81
N ALA A 997 7.56 -37.43 -10.35
CA ALA A 997 7.39 -37.89 -8.97
C ALA A 997 8.73 -37.85 -8.23
N TYR A 998 8.72 -37.30 -7.02
CA TYR A 998 9.93 -37.08 -6.23
C TYR A 998 9.72 -37.48 -4.76
N SER A 999 10.76 -38.04 -4.14
CA SER A 999 10.72 -38.46 -2.73
C SER A 999 12.13 -38.73 -2.21
N ASN A 1000 12.38 -38.48 -0.92
CA ASN A 1000 13.59 -38.96 -0.24
C ASN A 1000 13.50 -40.45 0.16
N VAL A 1001 12.29 -41.02 0.20
CA VAL A 1001 12.01 -42.44 0.37
C VAL A 1001 11.01 -42.84 -0.74
N PRO A 1002 11.48 -43.03 -1.98
CA PRO A 1002 10.64 -43.50 -3.08
C PRO A 1002 10.14 -44.95 -2.84
N PRO A 1003 9.04 -45.37 -3.50
CA PRO A 1003 8.63 -46.77 -3.49
C PRO A 1003 9.69 -47.69 -4.12
N ASP A 1004 9.73 -48.95 -3.69
CA ASP A 1004 10.46 -50.06 -4.32
C ASP A 1004 11.98 -49.86 -4.53
N LEU A 1005 12.60 -48.87 -3.86
CA LEU A 1005 14.03 -48.57 -3.94
C LEU A 1005 14.66 -48.50 -2.53
N PRO A 1006 15.72 -49.29 -2.23
CA PRO A 1006 16.28 -49.39 -0.89
C PRO A 1006 17.08 -48.13 -0.49
N LYS A 1007 16.59 -47.42 0.55
CA LYS A 1007 17.31 -46.41 1.36
C LYS A 1007 18.24 -45.47 0.57
N VAL A 1008 17.72 -44.78 -0.45
CA VAL A 1008 18.50 -43.81 -1.24
C VAL A 1008 18.98 -42.64 -0.36
N LYS A 1009 20.30 -42.43 -0.29
CA LYS A 1009 20.95 -41.40 0.55
C LYS A 1009 20.80 -39.98 -0.04
N THR A 1010 19.59 -39.43 -0.01
CA THR A 1010 19.36 -37.99 -0.32
C THR A 1010 19.50 -37.13 0.94
N LYS A 1011 19.79 -35.82 0.77
CA LYS A 1011 19.74 -34.83 1.88
C LYS A 1011 18.37 -34.13 2.01
N SER A 1012 17.44 -34.40 1.11
CA SER A 1012 16.09 -33.83 1.14
C SER A 1012 15.17 -34.63 2.06
N ASN A 1013 14.05 -34.02 2.46
CA ASN A 1013 12.91 -34.74 3.01
C ASN A 1013 11.66 -34.66 2.12
N SER A 1014 11.64 -33.72 1.17
CA SER A 1014 10.55 -33.38 0.28
C SER A 1014 10.06 -34.59 -0.53
N LYS A 1015 8.74 -34.79 -0.56
CA LYS A 1015 8.05 -35.79 -1.39
C LYS A 1015 6.83 -35.18 -2.07
N GLY A 1016 6.48 -35.67 -3.24
CA GLY A 1016 5.34 -35.15 -4.00
C GLY A 1016 5.34 -35.50 -5.47
N VAL A 1017 4.39 -34.90 -6.19
CA VAL A 1017 4.18 -35.05 -7.62
C VAL A 1017 3.85 -33.69 -8.22
N LEU A 1018 4.49 -33.35 -9.34
CA LEU A 1018 4.18 -32.14 -10.13
C LEU A 1018 3.75 -32.59 -11.53
N MET A 1019 2.50 -32.28 -11.92
CA MET A 1019 1.84 -32.83 -13.11
C MET A 1019 1.21 -31.75 -14.00
N MET A 1020 1.09 -32.02 -15.29
CA MET A 1020 0.46 -31.13 -16.29
C MET A 1020 -0.13 -31.93 -17.47
N ASP A 1021 -1.13 -31.37 -18.16
CA ASP A 1021 -1.53 -31.84 -19.49
C ASP A 1021 -0.89 -30.95 -20.57
N PRO A 1022 0.09 -31.43 -21.37
CA PRO A 1022 0.73 -30.64 -22.42
C PRO A 1022 -0.20 -30.21 -23.56
N GLY A 1023 -1.41 -30.77 -23.66
CA GLY A 1023 -2.42 -30.45 -24.65
C GLY A 1023 -3.47 -29.42 -24.20
N VAL A 1024 -3.58 -29.15 -22.89
CA VAL A 1024 -4.60 -28.25 -22.32
C VAL A 1024 -3.93 -27.06 -21.60
N PRO A 1025 -4.04 -25.82 -22.14
CA PRO A 1025 -3.37 -24.66 -21.55
C PRO A 1025 -3.73 -24.39 -20.08
N ASP A 1026 -2.71 -24.07 -19.29
CA ASP A 1026 -2.77 -23.80 -17.85
C ASP A 1026 -3.19 -24.99 -16.95
N ALA A 1027 -3.52 -26.18 -17.49
CA ALA A 1027 -3.91 -27.36 -16.73
C ALA A 1027 -2.72 -28.05 -16.02
N ALA A 1028 -2.45 -27.68 -14.77
CA ALA A 1028 -1.42 -28.28 -13.94
C ALA A 1028 -1.79 -28.39 -12.44
N ALA A 1029 -1.15 -29.34 -11.75
CA ALA A 1029 -1.33 -29.56 -10.31
C ALA A 1029 -0.01 -29.91 -9.61
N TRP A 1030 0.10 -29.53 -8.33
CA TRP A 1030 1.22 -29.88 -7.46
C TRP A 1030 0.69 -30.54 -6.18
N ILE A 1031 1.15 -31.76 -5.92
CA ILE A 1031 0.84 -32.54 -4.73
C ILE A 1031 2.10 -32.68 -3.88
N VAL A 1032 1.99 -32.48 -2.57
CA VAL A 1032 3.10 -32.59 -1.60
C VAL A 1032 2.62 -33.40 -0.39
N HIS A 1033 3.41 -34.35 0.10
CA HIS A 1033 3.00 -35.24 1.19
C HIS A 1033 4.16 -35.66 2.08
N THR A 1034 3.86 -36.11 3.30
CA THR A 1034 4.88 -36.64 4.22
C THR A 1034 5.14 -38.15 4.01
N VAL A 1035 4.15 -38.89 3.47
CA VAL A 1035 4.12 -40.36 3.31
C VAL A 1035 5.36 -40.91 2.58
N PRO A 1036 6.24 -41.68 3.25
CA PRO A 1036 7.31 -42.48 2.63
C PRO A 1036 6.76 -43.60 1.74
N GLY A 1037 7.50 -44.02 0.70
CA GLY A 1037 7.13 -45.18 -0.13
C GLY A 1037 5.93 -44.97 -1.07
N PHE A 1038 5.49 -43.73 -1.26
CA PHE A 1038 4.29 -43.34 -2.02
C PHE A 1038 4.60 -42.15 -2.96
N PRO A 1039 3.84 -41.95 -4.06
CA PRO A 1039 2.97 -42.92 -4.74
C PRO A 1039 3.76 -43.90 -5.63
N LYS A 1040 3.19 -45.08 -5.91
CA LYS A 1040 3.75 -46.05 -6.86
C LYS A 1040 3.51 -45.62 -8.31
N ALA A 1041 4.46 -44.87 -8.87
CA ALA A 1041 4.41 -44.35 -10.23
C ALA A 1041 4.15 -45.48 -11.26
N LEU A 1042 3.03 -45.39 -11.98
CA LEU A 1042 2.54 -46.32 -13.01
C LEU A 1042 2.40 -47.80 -12.55
N ARG A 1043 2.22 -48.07 -11.25
CA ARG A 1043 2.18 -49.43 -10.66
C ARG A 1043 1.00 -49.66 -9.71
N GLY A 1044 -0.12 -48.97 -9.92
CA GLY A 1044 -1.34 -49.09 -9.11
C GLY A 1044 -1.29 -48.35 -7.78
N TYR A 1045 -2.46 -48.10 -7.20
CA TYR A 1045 -2.57 -47.39 -5.92
C TYR A 1045 -2.31 -48.35 -4.76
N VAL A 1046 -1.31 -48.03 -3.93
CA VAL A 1046 -1.05 -48.72 -2.67
C VAL A 1046 -0.67 -47.67 -1.64
N PHE A 1047 -1.51 -47.47 -0.61
CA PHE A 1047 -1.09 -46.74 0.58
C PHE A 1047 -0.20 -47.66 1.43
N PRO A 1048 1.03 -47.27 1.82
CA PRO A 1048 1.96 -48.17 2.50
C PRO A 1048 1.43 -48.63 3.87
N PRO A 1049 1.29 -49.94 4.16
CA PRO A 1049 0.69 -50.43 5.40
C PRO A 1049 1.40 -49.97 6.69
N ALA A 1050 2.74 -49.87 6.66
CA ALA A 1050 3.53 -49.37 7.80
C ALA A 1050 3.27 -47.89 8.14
N GLU A 1051 2.72 -47.13 7.20
CA GLU A 1051 2.37 -45.71 7.35
C GLU A 1051 0.89 -45.53 7.72
N ILE A 1052 0.11 -46.62 7.85
CA ILE A 1052 -1.24 -46.56 8.43
C ILE A 1052 -1.18 -46.18 9.91
N GLN A 1053 -0.12 -46.61 10.62
CA GLN A 1053 0.08 -46.37 12.05
C GLN A 1053 0.59 -44.97 12.41
N LYS A 1054 0.71 -44.05 11.43
CA LYS A 1054 1.34 -42.74 11.64
C LYS A 1054 0.49 -41.55 11.17
N GLY A 1055 0.70 -40.39 11.77
CA GLY A 1055 0.14 -39.12 11.32
C GLY A 1055 0.80 -38.63 10.03
N HIS A 1056 -0.02 -38.22 9.05
CA HIS A 1056 0.43 -37.73 7.75
C HIS A 1056 -0.33 -36.49 7.28
N LEU A 1057 0.41 -35.60 6.61
CA LEU A 1057 -0.12 -34.40 5.98
C LEU A 1057 0.11 -34.48 4.47
N LEU A 1058 -0.92 -34.15 3.70
CA LEU A 1058 -0.93 -34.13 2.23
C LEU A 1058 -1.59 -32.83 1.76
N ILE A 1059 -1.04 -32.19 0.74
CA ILE A 1059 -1.51 -30.91 0.18
C ILE A 1059 -1.64 -31.05 -1.32
N CYS A 1060 -2.75 -30.57 -1.88
CA CYS A 1060 -3.00 -30.50 -3.33
C CYS A 1060 -3.26 -29.04 -3.73
N LEU A 1061 -2.54 -28.56 -4.75
CA LEU A 1061 -2.64 -27.19 -5.28
C LEU A 1061 -2.89 -27.22 -6.79
N THR A 1062 -3.98 -26.60 -7.24
CA THR A 1062 -4.23 -26.34 -8.68
C THR A 1062 -3.42 -25.13 -9.11
N ILE A 1063 -2.53 -25.29 -10.08
CA ILE A 1063 -1.54 -24.29 -10.48
C ILE A 1063 -1.56 -24.05 -11.98
N LYS A 1064 -1.25 -22.81 -12.38
CA LYS A 1064 -1.01 -22.51 -13.80
C LYS A 1064 0.27 -23.17 -14.28
N GLU A 1065 0.32 -23.59 -15.55
CA GLU A 1065 1.54 -24.15 -16.17
C GLU A 1065 2.75 -23.21 -16.01
N SER A 1066 2.50 -21.90 -16.06
CA SER A 1066 3.50 -20.84 -15.81
C SER A 1066 4.21 -20.94 -14.44
N GLN A 1067 3.62 -21.61 -13.45
CA GLN A 1067 4.19 -21.77 -12.11
C GLN A 1067 5.13 -22.99 -12.01
N ILE A 1068 5.13 -23.91 -12.98
CA ILE A 1068 5.92 -25.15 -12.93
C ILE A 1068 7.43 -24.87 -12.92
N ASP A 1069 7.94 -23.92 -13.70
CA ASP A 1069 9.38 -23.58 -13.67
C ASP A 1069 9.80 -22.86 -12.37
N PRO A 1070 9.03 -21.90 -11.82
CA PRO A 1070 9.19 -21.40 -10.45
C PRO A 1070 9.19 -22.48 -9.35
N ILE A 1071 8.29 -23.47 -9.42
CA ILE A 1071 8.26 -24.60 -8.48
C ILE A 1071 9.49 -25.48 -8.66
N ALA A 1072 9.85 -25.85 -9.89
CA ALA A 1072 11.03 -26.66 -10.18
C ALA A 1072 12.33 -25.98 -9.72
N LYS A 1073 12.45 -24.66 -9.87
CA LYS A 1073 13.57 -23.86 -9.32
C LYS A 1073 13.70 -24.02 -7.80
N THR A 1074 12.57 -24.09 -7.09
CA THR A 1074 12.54 -24.34 -5.64
C THR A 1074 12.93 -25.78 -5.33
N LEU A 1075 12.32 -26.76 -6.00
CA LEU A 1075 12.61 -28.19 -5.81
C LEU A 1075 14.09 -28.51 -6.08
N ARG A 1076 14.73 -27.91 -7.11
CA ARG A 1076 16.18 -28.06 -7.33
C ARG A 1076 17.02 -27.64 -6.12
N ILE A 1077 16.60 -26.63 -5.37
CA ILE A 1077 17.32 -26.16 -4.17
C ILE A 1077 17.06 -27.11 -2.98
N ALA A 1078 15.87 -27.71 -2.90
CA ALA A 1078 15.56 -28.75 -1.91
C ALA A 1078 16.20 -30.12 -2.24
N THR A 1079 16.71 -30.30 -3.46
CA THR A 1079 17.39 -31.51 -3.98
C THR A 1079 16.70 -32.86 -3.66
N PRO A 1080 15.39 -33.03 -3.89
CA PRO A 1080 14.77 -34.35 -3.78
C PRO A 1080 15.24 -35.25 -4.93
N LEU A 1081 15.20 -36.57 -4.72
CA LEU A 1081 15.38 -37.52 -5.82
C LEU A 1081 14.10 -37.51 -6.68
N ILE A 1082 14.26 -37.23 -7.97
CA ILE A 1082 13.24 -37.53 -8.99
C ILE A 1082 13.35 -39.02 -9.30
N TYR A 1083 12.28 -39.79 -9.07
CA TYR A 1083 12.25 -41.23 -9.32
C TYR A 1083 11.31 -41.63 -10.47
N HIS A 1084 10.52 -40.68 -10.99
CA HIS A 1084 9.79 -40.82 -12.24
C HIS A 1084 9.71 -39.47 -12.97
N SER A 1085 9.76 -39.50 -14.30
CA SER A 1085 9.54 -38.34 -15.19
C SER A 1085 9.11 -38.83 -16.57
N ASP A 1086 7.90 -38.50 -17.01
CA ASP A 1086 7.43 -38.73 -18.39
C ASP A 1086 7.16 -37.42 -19.16
N ILE A 1087 7.54 -36.27 -18.58
CA ILE A 1087 7.37 -34.94 -19.17
C ILE A 1087 8.13 -34.83 -20.51
N PRO A 1088 7.46 -34.49 -21.63
CA PRO A 1088 8.11 -34.42 -22.94
C PRO A 1088 9.22 -33.38 -23.03
N ASP A 1089 10.25 -33.67 -23.83
CA ASP A 1089 11.36 -32.75 -24.12
C ASP A 1089 10.89 -31.38 -24.64
N THR A 1090 9.79 -31.31 -25.38
CA THR A 1090 9.20 -30.05 -25.85
C THR A 1090 8.76 -29.14 -24.68
N GLN A 1091 8.25 -29.73 -23.60
CA GLN A 1091 7.89 -29.03 -22.37
C GLN A 1091 9.12 -28.75 -21.50
N MET A 1092 10.01 -29.73 -21.30
CA MET A 1092 11.24 -29.54 -20.52
C MET A 1092 12.14 -28.45 -21.11
N ASN A 1093 12.38 -28.44 -22.43
CA ASN A 1093 13.19 -27.41 -23.09
C ASN A 1093 12.53 -26.01 -23.11
N SER A 1094 11.25 -25.90 -22.73
CA SER A 1094 10.59 -24.61 -22.48
C SER A 1094 10.75 -24.09 -21.03
N ARG A 1095 11.12 -24.98 -20.10
CA ARG A 1095 11.15 -24.75 -18.65
C ARG A 1095 12.55 -25.10 -18.10
N PRO A 1096 13.52 -24.16 -18.12
CA PRO A 1096 14.94 -24.46 -17.90
C PRO A 1096 15.29 -24.89 -16.47
N ASN A 1097 14.46 -24.59 -15.46
CA ASN A 1097 14.61 -25.15 -14.12
C ASN A 1097 13.92 -26.50 -13.98
N LEU A 1098 12.85 -26.78 -14.73
CA LEU A 1098 12.27 -28.12 -14.80
C LEU A 1098 13.24 -29.10 -15.47
N LYS A 1099 13.81 -28.75 -16.63
CA LYS A 1099 14.83 -29.58 -17.28
C LYS A 1099 16.02 -29.86 -16.34
N LYS A 1100 16.58 -28.82 -15.71
CA LYS A 1100 17.68 -28.97 -14.74
C LYS A 1100 17.32 -29.68 -13.43
N LEU A 1101 16.03 -29.94 -13.17
CA LEU A 1101 15.59 -30.78 -12.05
C LEU A 1101 15.63 -32.26 -12.44
N VAL A 1102 15.11 -32.58 -13.63
CA VAL A 1102 15.12 -33.94 -14.19
C VAL A 1102 16.54 -34.38 -14.56
N ASP A 1103 17.34 -33.49 -15.16
CA ASP A 1103 18.76 -33.72 -15.51
C ASP A 1103 19.70 -33.81 -14.27
N GLY A 1104 19.19 -33.66 -13.04
CA GLY A 1104 19.98 -33.75 -11.81
C GLY A 1104 20.98 -32.60 -11.58
N GLU A 1105 20.86 -31.48 -12.29
CA GLU A 1105 21.79 -30.36 -12.23
C GLU A 1105 21.76 -29.64 -10.86
N SER A 1106 22.67 -30.02 -9.97
CA SER A 1106 22.79 -29.50 -8.58
C SER A 1106 23.65 -28.24 -8.44
N ARG A 1107 24.26 -27.73 -9.53
CA ARG A 1107 25.10 -26.51 -9.48
C ARG A 1107 24.25 -25.25 -9.31
N PHE A 1108 24.54 -24.50 -8.23
CA PHE A 1108 23.94 -23.21 -7.93
C PHE A 1108 25.00 -22.11 -7.79
N MET A 1109 24.70 -20.93 -8.35
CA MET A 1109 25.35 -19.69 -7.94
C MET A 1109 24.51 -19.04 -6.83
N PRO A 1110 25.13 -18.34 -5.84
CA PRO A 1110 24.39 -17.67 -4.78
C PRO A 1110 23.36 -16.63 -5.29
N PRO A 1111 22.26 -16.38 -4.55
CA PRO A 1111 21.96 -16.87 -3.21
C PRO A 1111 21.38 -18.30 -3.18
N LEU A 1112 21.82 -19.11 -2.21
CA LEU A 1112 21.30 -20.47 -1.94
C LEU A 1112 20.02 -20.46 -1.09
N THR A 1113 19.14 -19.50 -1.35
CA THR A 1113 17.86 -19.30 -0.66
C THR A 1113 16.91 -18.62 -1.63
N VAL A 1114 15.75 -19.22 -1.87
CA VAL A 1114 14.69 -18.62 -2.68
C VAL A 1114 13.47 -18.36 -1.82
N SER A 1115 12.82 -17.23 -2.08
CA SER A 1115 11.40 -17.05 -1.78
C SER A 1115 10.72 -16.87 -3.13
N GLN A 1116 9.67 -17.66 -3.38
CA GLN A 1116 8.93 -17.64 -4.63
C GLN A 1116 7.44 -17.57 -4.31
N GLU A 1117 6.83 -16.41 -4.54
CA GLU A 1117 5.36 -16.35 -4.63
C GLU A 1117 4.93 -17.08 -5.91
N ILE A 1118 3.94 -17.95 -5.78
CA ILE A 1118 3.14 -18.49 -6.87
C ILE A 1118 1.66 -18.20 -6.58
N SER A 1119 0.82 -18.33 -7.61
CA SER A 1119 -0.64 -18.20 -7.47
C SER A 1119 -1.35 -19.44 -8.01
N THR A 1120 -2.39 -19.87 -7.31
CA THR A 1120 -3.35 -20.83 -7.86
C THR A 1120 -4.16 -20.19 -8.99
N GLU A 1121 -4.94 -20.99 -9.71
CA GLU A 1121 -5.60 -20.57 -10.96
C GLU A 1121 -6.71 -19.50 -10.81
N ASN A 1122 -7.03 -19.06 -9.59
CA ASN A 1122 -8.25 -18.31 -9.31
C ASN A 1122 -8.22 -16.83 -9.77
N ALA A 1123 -9.41 -16.27 -10.02
CA ALA A 1123 -9.60 -14.83 -10.28
C ALA A 1123 -9.19 -13.93 -9.10
N GLN A 1124 -9.18 -14.46 -7.87
CA GLN A 1124 -8.65 -13.81 -6.67
C GLN A 1124 -7.21 -14.24 -6.31
N GLY A 1125 -6.62 -15.21 -7.04
CA GLY A 1125 -5.21 -15.64 -6.91
C GLY A 1125 -4.72 -15.92 -5.49
N LEU A 1126 -5.12 -17.06 -4.89
CA LEU A 1126 -4.61 -17.47 -3.58
C LEU A 1126 -3.08 -17.55 -3.61
N LYS A 1127 -2.44 -16.80 -2.70
CA LYS A 1127 -0.98 -16.64 -2.65
C LYS A 1127 -0.34 -17.78 -1.87
N VAL A 1128 0.56 -18.49 -2.54
CA VAL A 1128 1.45 -19.46 -1.88
C VAL A 1128 2.86 -18.94 -1.97
N THR A 1129 3.51 -18.73 -0.82
CA THR A 1129 4.92 -18.36 -0.75
C THR A 1129 5.73 -19.62 -0.46
N ILE A 1130 6.52 -20.06 -1.44
CA ILE A 1130 7.42 -21.19 -1.28
C ILE A 1130 8.79 -20.65 -0.84
N TYR A 1131 9.32 -21.21 0.23
CA TYR A 1131 10.66 -20.91 0.73
C TYR A 1131 11.57 -22.13 0.50
N SER A 1132 12.75 -21.91 -0.06
CA SER A 1132 13.85 -22.87 0.00
C SER A 1132 15.07 -22.22 0.63
N LYS A 1133 15.82 -22.98 1.44
CA LYS A 1133 16.96 -22.48 2.21
C LYS A 1133 18.01 -23.58 2.35
N VAL A 1134 19.23 -23.33 1.88
CA VAL A 1134 20.38 -24.22 2.11
C VAL A 1134 21.13 -23.77 3.37
N TRP A 1135 20.57 -24.16 4.52
CA TRP A 1135 21.17 -24.10 5.86
C TRP A 1135 20.22 -24.84 6.86
N THR A 1136 20.55 -26.08 7.30
CA THR A 1136 20.19 -26.89 8.55
C THR A 1136 21.20 -27.15 9.87
N THR A 1137 21.20 -26.45 11.08
CA THR A 1137 21.82 -26.67 12.46
C THR A 1137 20.86 -26.48 13.71
N ARG A 1138 21.34 -26.83 14.95
CA ARG A 1138 20.87 -26.73 16.39
C ARG A 1138 19.89 -27.79 17.03
N ASP A 1139 20.33 -28.49 18.10
CA ASP A 1139 19.86 -29.82 18.68
C ASP A 1139 18.62 -29.81 19.60
N ASN A 1140 18.40 -30.91 20.35
CA ASN A 1140 17.85 -31.06 21.73
C ASN A 1140 18.20 -29.93 22.75
N ILE A 1141 18.86 -28.87 22.32
CA ILE A 1141 19.16 -27.62 23.07
C ILE A 1141 18.22 -26.49 22.60
N LEU A 1142 17.40 -26.70 21.55
CA LEU A 1142 16.30 -25.83 21.17
C LEU A 1142 15.14 -26.01 22.15
N LYS A 1143 14.66 -24.86 22.62
CA LYS A 1143 13.42 -24.64 23.34
C LYS A 1143 12.67 -23.54 22.59
N SER A 1144 11.51 -23.15 23.07
CA SER A 1144 10.87 -21.87 22.73
C SER A 1144 11.91 -20.70 22.73
N ASP A 1145 12.07 -19.99 21.61
CA ASP A 1145 12.96 -18.82 21.52
C ASP A 1145 12.14 -17.54 21.59
N CYS A 1146 12.10 -16.95 22.79
CA CYS A 1146 11.43 -15.70 23.09
C CYS A 1146 12.40 -14.52 23.26
N ARG A 1147 13.67 -14.66 22.85
CA ARG A 1147 14.77 -13.69 23.10
C ARG A 1147 14.68 -12.39 22.31
N LYS A 1148 13.66 -12.22 21.46
CA LYS A 1148 13.44 -11.03 20.62
C LYS A 1148 11.99 -10.58 20.71
N VAL A 1149 11.76 -9.53 21.50
CA VAL A 1149 10.45 -8.88 21.66
C VAL A 1149 9.78 -8.67 20.29
N GLY A 1150 8.65 -9.35 20.07
CA GLY A 1150 7.86 -9.29 18.84
C GLY A 1150 8.25 -10.27 17.72
N ARG A 1151 9.16 -11.24 17.97
CA ARG A 1151 9.48 -12.36 17.05
C ARG A 1151 9.89 -13.61 17.83
N ASN A 1152 8.88 -14.33 18.34
CA ASN A 1152 9.07 -15.54 19.13
C ASN A 1152 8.88 -16.81 18.26
N ILE A 1153 9.51 -17.92 18.64
CA ILE A 1153 9.11 -19.26 18.20
C ILE A 1153 8.64 -20.02 19.44
N LYS A 1154 7.39 -20.50 19.41
CA LYS A 1154 6.81 -21.38 20.43
C LYS A 1154 6.61 -22.77 19.83
N LEU A 1155 6.79 -23.81 20.63
CA LEU A 1155 6.57 -25.20 20.22
C LEU A 1155 5.18 -25.64 20.69
N ILE A 1156 4.44 -26.39 19.86
CA ILE A 1156 3.12 -26.93 20.20
C ILE A 1156 3.33 -28.17 21.09
N THR A 1157 2.58 -28.30 22.18
CA THR A 1157 2.71 -29.45 23.09
C THR A 1157 2.04 -30.69 22.52
N SER A 1158 2.71 -31.84 22.57
CA SER A 1158 2.11 -33.17 22.36
C SER A 1158 1.23 -33.55 23.57
N PRO A 1159 0.07 -34.20 23.39
CA PRO A 1159 -0.59 -34.53 22.13
C PRO A 1159 -1.37 -33.35 21.53
N ILE A 1160 -1.54 -33.35 20.21
CA ILE A 1160 -2.50 -32.51 19.49
C ILE A 1160 -3.81 -33.29 19.24
N SER A 1161 -4.91 -32.58 18.97
CA SER A 1161 -6.15 -33.19 18.48
C SER A 1161 -6.63 -32.48 17.22
N ILE A 1162 -6.97 -33.26 16.18
CA ILE A 1162 -7.46 -32.75 14.90
C ILE A 1162 -8.89 -33.26 14.69
N ASN A 1163 -9.85 -32.41 15.08
CA ASN A 1163 -11.29 -32.69 15.05
C ASN A 1163 -11.65 -34.05 15.69
N GLY A 1164 -11.23 -34.23 16.95
CA GLY A 1164 -11.44 -35.43 17.75
C GLY A 1164 -10.26 -36.40 17.76
N ASP A 1165 -9.54 -36.54 16.64
CA ASP A 1165 -8.49 -37.55 16.50
C ASP A 1165 -7.20 -37.08 17.19
N ALA A 1166 -6.68 -37.88 18.13
CA ALA A 1166 -5.44 -37.56 18.86
C ALA A 1166 -4.19 -37.95 18.06
N SER A 1167 -3.12 -37.15 18.19
CA SER A 1167 -1.81 -37.37 17.57
C SER A 1167 -0.69 -36.94 18.54
N THR A 1168 0.43 -37.66 18.52
CA THR A 1168 1.61 -37.39 19.37
C THR A 1168 2.85 -37.15 18.50
N LEU A 1169 3.88 -36.52 19.08
CA LEU A 1169 5.14 -36.23 18.38
C LEU A 1169 5.88 -37.51 17.90
N GLU A 1170 5.64 -38.63 18.57
CA GLU A 1170 6.28 -39.92 18.30
C GLU A 1170 5.60 -40.69 17.17
N ASN A 1171 4.30 -40.43 16.91
CA ASN A 1171 3.52 -41.13 15.91
C ASN A 1171 3.11 -40.27 14.69
N ASP A 1172 3.32 -38.95 14.71
CA ASP A 1172 3.07 -38.06 13.56
C ASP A 1172 4.37 -37.66 12.83
N VAL A 1173 4.41 -37.83 11.51
CA VAL A 1173 5.55 -37.44 10.67
C VAL A 1173 5.27 -36.22 9.80
N SER A 1174 4.23 -35.44 10.13
CA SER A 1174 3.99 -34.11 9.57
C SER A 1174 4.83 -33.02 10.25
N GLN A 1175 5.12 -31.94 9.52
CA GLN A 1175 5.73 -30.73 10.07
C GLN A 1175 5.00 -29.51 9.50
N TRP A 1176 4.53 -28.64 10.38
CA TRP A 1176 3.83 -27.41 10.00
C TRP A 1176 4.02 -26.32 11.07
N LEU A 1177 3.71 -25.07 10.72
CA LEU A 1177 3.64 -23.94 11.65
C LEU A 1177 2.54 -22.96 11.26
N VAL A 1178 2.17 -22.10 12.22
CA VAL A 1178 1.20 -21.01 12.07
C VAL A 1178 1.75 -19.71 12.68
N SER A 1179 1.25 -18.55 12.23
CA SER A 1179 1.67 -17.23 12.72
C SER A 1179 0.89 -16.78 13.97
N GLU A 1180 1.57 -16.49 15.09
CA GLU A 1180 0.96 -15.93 16.33
C GLU A 1180 0.10 -14.67 16.08
N ALA A 1181 0.39 -13.91 15.02
CA ALA A 1181 -0.55 -12.97 14.41
C ALA A 1181 -0.35 -12.95 12.88
N GLY A 1182 -1.42 -13.18 12.12
CA GLY A 1182 -1.41 -13.22 10.65
C GLY A 1182 -2.43 -14.21 10.10
N ASN A 1183 -2.39 -14.46 8.79
CA ASN A 1183 -3.25 -15.42 8.08
C ASN A 1183 -2.42 -16.56 7.47
N LYS A 1184 -1.26 -16.91 8.06
CA LYS A 1184 -0.27 -17.78 7.42
C LYS A 1184 -0.18 -19.15 8.10
N PHE A 1185 -0.50 -20.18 7.32
CA PHE A 1185 -0.16 -21.57 7.59
C PHE A 1185 1.05 -21.96 6.72
N CYS A 1186 1.98 -22.76 7.23
CA CYS A 1186 3.09 -23.30 6.46
C CYS A 1186 3.30 -24.79 6.73
N ALA A 1187 3.34 -25.61 5.69
CA ALA A 1187 3.87 -26.98 5.77
C ALA A 1187 5.39 -26.98 5.47
N ILE A 1188 6.13 -27.90 6.09
CA ILE A 1188 7.60 -27.95 6.06
C ILE A 1188 8.03 -29.40 5.79
N ASP A 1189 9.16 -29.63 5.11
CA ASP A 1189 9.69 -31.00 4.92
C ASP A 1189 10.66 -31.48 6.01
N LYS A 1190 11.18 -30.57 6.85
CA LYS A 1190 12.23 -30.87 7.86
C LYS A 1190 11.77 -30.60 9.30
N PRO A 1191 12.08 -31.48 10.27
CA PRO A 1191 11.87 -31.23 11.70
C PRO A 1191 12.84 -30.19 12.27
N TYR A 1192 12.58 -29.73 13.50
CA TYR A 1192 13.27 -28.60 14.16
C TYR A 1192 14.56 -29.03 14.90
N HIS A 1193 15.49 -29.69 14.20
CA HIS A 1193 16.63 -30.43 14.78
C HIS A 1193 17.99 -29.76 14.58
N LYS A 1194 19.13 -30.41 15.00
CA LYS A 1194 20.51 -29.96 14.66
C LYS A 1194 20.82 -30.01 13.16
N SER A 1195 19.75 -30.18 12.40
CA SER A 1195 19.48 -29.70 11.06
C SER A 1195 18.40 -28.54 10.97
N GLN A 1196 18.71 -27.25 11.32
CA GLN A 1196 18.22 -25.90 10.80
C GLN A 1196 19.09 -24.56 10.26
N ALA A 1197 20.36 -24.18 9.77
CA ALA A 1197 21.91 -24.21 9.48
C ALA A 1197 23.09 -25.04 8.67
N LYS A 1198 23.02 -26.23 8.00
CA LYS A 1198 23.85 -26.97 7.00
C LYS A 1198 23.14 -27.53 5.71
N GLU A 1199 22.16 -28.48 5.78
CA GLU A 1199 21.46 -29.21 4.66
C GLU A 1199 20.45 -28.35 3.83
N PRO A 1200 19.69 -28.91 2.85
CA PRO A 1200 18.51 -28.28 2.23
C PRO A 1200 17.20 -28.46 3.02
N ALA A 1201 16.28 -27.50 2.87
CA ALA A 1201 14.90 -27.57 3.38
C ALA A 1201 13.92 -26.78 2.48
N MET A 1202 12.64 -27.17 2.49
CA MET A 1202 11.53 -26.49 1.80
C MET A 1202 10.35 -26.23 2.76
N ALA A 1203 9.73 -25.06 2.64
CA ALA A 1203 8.44 -24.76 3.27
C ALA A 1203 7.45 -24.16 2.27
N ILE A 1204 6.19 -24.55 2.36
CA ILE A 1204 5.08 -24.09 1.52
C ILE A 1204 4.11 -23.34 2.42
N CYS A 1205 4.11 -22.01 2.32
CA CYS A 1205 3.26 -21.14 3.13
C CYS A 1205 2.05 -20.65 2.33
N ILE A 1206 0.85 -20.92 2.84
CA ILE A 1206 -0.44 -20.50 2.29
C ILE A 1206 -0.92 -19.27 3.06
N ASP A 1207 -1.33 -18.23 2.33
CA ASP A 1207 -1.90 -16.99 2.88
C ASP A 1207 -3.44 -17.04 2.81
N ASP A 1208 -4.04 -17.77 3.75
CA ASP A 1208 -5.48 -18.03 3.82
C ASP A 1208 -5.95 -18.02 5.28
N ALA A 1209 -6.89 -17.13 5.60
CA ALA A 1209 -7.35 -16.90 6.97
C ALA A 1209 -8.11 -18.10 7.55
N THR A 1210 -8.81 -18.87 6.72
CA THR A 1210 -9.66 -19.97 7.15
C THR A 1210 -8.82 -21.21 7.46
N ILE A 1211 -7.85 -21.54 6.58
CA ILE A 1211 -6.84 -22.57 6.83
C ILE A 1211 -5.98 -22.20 8.04
N PHE A 1212 -5.54 -20.93 8.15
CA PHE A 1212 -4.80 -20.46 9.32
C PHE A 1212 -5.59 -20.68 10.61
N THR A 1213 -6.86 -20.27 10.66
CA THR A 1213 -7.71 -20.41 11.86
C THR A 1213 -7.78 -21.87 12.32
N ARG A 1214 -8.01 -22.80 11.39
CA ARG A 1214 -8.19 -24.24 11.68
C ARG A 1214 -6.92 -24.95 12.18
N PHE A 1215 -5.74 -24.46 11.81
CA PHE A 1215 -4.48 -24.93 12.41
C PHE A 1215 -4.08 -24.17 13.69
N ASN A 1216 -4.52 -22.92 13.84
CA ASN A 1216 -4.33 -22.15 15.08
C ASN A 1216 -5.21 -22.69 16.23
N GLU A 1217 -6.38 -23.26 15.93
CA GLU A 1217 -7.22 -24.01 16.88
C GLU A 1217 -6.58 -25.31 17.37
N ILE A 1218 -5.69 -25.92 16.57
CA ILE A 1218 -4.90 -27.10 16.98
C ILE A 1218 -3.70 -26.66 17.83
N ALA A 1219 -3.11 -25.49 17.53
CA ALA A 1219 -1.94 -24.93 18.20
C ALA A 1219 -2.25 -24.20 19.54
N VAL A 1220 -3.36 -24.54 20.22
CA VAL A 1220 -3.82 -23.85 21.45
C VAL A 1220 -2.85 -24.03 22.63
N ASN A 1221 -2.29 -25.24 22.79
CA ASN A 1221 -1.34 -25.55 23.85
C ASN A 1221 0.09 -25.47 23.31
N VAL A 1222 0.92 -24.62 23.94
CA VAL A 1222 2.31 -24.37 23.53
C VAL A 1222 3.23 -24.33 24.75
N GLU A 1223 4.48 -24.74 24.55
CA GLU A 1223 5.52 -24.64 25.57
C GLU A 1223 5.70 -23.19 26.04
N ASN A 1224 5.80 -23.02 27.36
CA ASN A 1224 6.16 -21.73 27.97
C ASN A 1224 7.55 -21.28 27.50
N CYS A 1225 7.76 -19.96 27.46
CA CYS A 1225 9.10 -19.38 27.27
C CYS A 1225 9.98 -19.71 28.51
N LEU A 1226 11.19 -20.21 28.27
CA LEU A 1226 12.26 -20.40 29.28
C LEU A 1226 13.47 -19.50 28.99
#